data_AF-A0A8T7B267-F1
#
_entry.id   AF-A0A8T7B267-F1
#
_cell.length_a   1.000
_cell.length_b   1.000
_cell.length_c   1.000
_cell.angle_alpha   90.00
_cell.angle_beta   90.00
_cell.angle_gamma   90.00
#
_symmetry.space_group_name_H-M   'P 1'
#
loop_
_entity.id
_entity.type
_entity.pdbx_description
1 polymer ?
#
loop_
_entity_poly.entity_id
_entity_poly.type
_entity_poly.pdbx_seq_one_letter_code
_entity_poly.pdbx_strand_id
1 'polypeptide(L)'
;MNKLIGLIALLLATTGAAAAAPDLVPPEQAFRYQVQAGPELIEVRWTIEDGYYLYQHRFGFSSLTDGITLAEPRYQPGKMKTDEFFGESEIYRDTTTVQIPYKRTDNAPAVLQLEIRSQGCADIGLCYPPQRWQTSVELPAKTISAGPGTDLMALVTGNAAATAGDEFLPPEEAFFFTAQMADPYRVQVDFTVAPGYYLYRDKFSFATDSTLLQLGNPRLPPGVEKFDEHFGDVEVYYDSARIYVPISRAGPEAGDFEIDVGFQGCAEDGICYPPMQRTTAVILPVADTTPPPELAEPVAEQDRLALLIRDGSLGLVVLSFFGLGLLLAFTPCVFPMVPILSGIIVGQGPDVTSRRAFLLSLIYVLAMALTYTVAGVIAAMLGHNLQATFQHPGVIIVFSLVFIALALAMFGVYELQVPAALQNRLTEMSNRQSGGRLFGVGIMGVLSALIVGPCVAAPLVGALIYIGQSGDPVRGGLALFALSMGMGAPLLVFGASAGHLLPRAGAWMGAIRGAFGVMLLGVAIWMLSRIVPTTVTMLMWGSLALMTGVFMGALQPLGEQPTTRRKLAKGGGLLAVLYGILLFVGGAMGGADPLRPLHGTTLGAAAEKGPALVFERIKTVDDLERRVQLASAEGRSVMLDFYADWCVECIKLEKTTFHDTAVVAALADTVLLQADVTANDADDRALLNYFEVYGPPTVAFFGADGKERKNYRIVGYVNARDFEKTLSAALGKRDVSE
;
A
#
# COMPACT_ATOMS: atom_id res chain seq x y z
N MET A 1 -16.18 43.76 -27.21
CA MET A 1 -16.62 43.80 -25.80
C MET A 1 -17.99 43.15 -25.59
N ASN A 2 -19.04 43.52 -26.34
CA ASN A 2 -20.38 42.92 -26.19
C ASN A 2 -20.49 41.40 -26.52
N LYS A 3 -19.64 40.85 -27.39
CA LYS A 3 -19.61 39.39 -27.67
C LYS A 3 -18.95 38.56 -26.55
N LEU A 4 -18.07 39.17 -25.75
CA LEU A 4 -17.39 38.50 -24.63
C LEU A 4 -18.27 38.52 -23.37
N ILE A 5 -19.04 39.60 -23.17
CA ILE A 5 -20.05 39.71 -22.12
C ILE A 5 -21.22 38.75 -22.40
N GLY A 6 -21.61 38.57 -23.67
CA GLY A 6 -22.60 37.56 -24.06
C GLY A 6 -22.14 36.12 -23.83
N LEU A 7 -20.84 35.83 -24.04
CA LEU A 7 -20.28 34.50 -23.77
C LEU A 7 -20.18 34.23 -22.26
N ILE A 8 -19.82 35.25 -21.46
CA ILE A 8 -19.74 35.17 -19.99
C ILE A 8 -21.14 35.10 -19.36
N ALA A 9 -22.14 35.79 -19.91
CA ALA A 9 -23.54 35.67 -19.48
C ALA A 9 -24.16 34.32 -19.87
N LEU A 10 -23.77 33.73 -21.01
CA LEU A 10 -24.18 32.37 -21.38
C LEU A 10 -23.50 31.30 -20.50
N LEU A 11 -22.30 31.59 -19.98
CA LEU A 11 -21.58 30.74 -19.02
C LEU A 11 -22.02 30.95 -17.55
N LEU A 12 -22.65 32.07 -17.22
CA LEU A 12 -23.22 32.36 -15.89
C LEU A 12 -24.72 32.03 -15.78
N ALA A 13 -25.43 31.89 -16.90
CA ALA A 13 -26.84 31.48 -16.92
C ALA A 13 -27.05 29.97 -16.84
N THR A 14 -25.99 29.16 -16.91
CA THR A 14 -26.05 27.70 -16.68
C THR A 14 -25.83 27.30 -15.22
N THR A 15 -25.51 28.24 -14.32
CA THR A 15 -25.45 28.02 -12.87
C THR A 15 -26.63 28.69 -12.18
N GLY A 16 -27.84 28.15 -12.37
CA GLY A 16 -29.05 28.79 -11.83
C GLY A 16 -30.34 28.11 -12.21
N ALA A 17 -30.38 26.78 -12.25
CA ALA A 17 -31.62 26.04 -12.09
C ALA A 17 -31.40 25.08 -10.93
N ALA A 18 -31.72 25.53 -9.72
CA ALA A 18 -32.17 24.62 -8.68
C ALA A 18 -33.48 24.03 -9.18
N ALA A 19 -33.40 23.01 -10.04
CA ALA A 19 -34.46 22.05 -10.18
C ALA A 19 -34.61 21.44 -8.78
N ALA A 20 -35.82 21.52 -8.24
CA ALA A 20 -36.18 20.73 -7.07
C ALA A 20 -35.68 19.30 -7.33
N ALA A 21 -34.83 18.79 -6.43
CA ALA A 21 -34.37 17.42 -6.52
C ALA A 21 -35.64 16.54 -6.59
N PRO A 22 -35.77 15.65 -7.59
CA PRO A 22 -36.85 14.67 -7.56
C PRO A 22 -36.67 13.89 -6.25
N ASP A 23 -37.68 13.92 -5.39
CA ASP A 23 -37.69 13.14 -4.16
C ASP A 23 -37.41 11.68 -4.54
N LEU A 24 -36.23 11.18 -4.16
CA LEU A 24 -35.82 9.81 -4.38
C LEU A 24 -36.81 8.91 -3.64
N VAL A 25 -37.54 8.09 -4.39
CA VAL A 25 -38.51 7.16 -3.81
C VAL A 25 -37.82 5.86 -3.40
N PRO A 26 -38.30 5.18 -2.34
CA PRO A 26 -37.75 3.88 -1.96
C PRO A 26 -38.00 2.82 -3.05
N PRO A 27 -37.18 1.75 -3.12
CA PRO A 27 -37.26 0.71 -4.15
C PRO A 27 -38.66 0.10 -4.32
N GLU A 28 -39.40 -0.04 -3.23
CA GLU A 28 -40.76 -0.58 -3.16
C GLU A 28 -41.77 0.25 -3.97
N GLN A 29 -41.56 1.57 -4.01
CA GLN A 29 -42.39 2.50 -4.78
C GLN A 29 -41.88 2.66 -6.20
N ALA A 30 -40.55 2.64 -6.39
CA ALA A 30 -39.89 2.74 -7.68
C ALA A 30 -40.12 1.52 -8.59
N PHE A 31 -40.18 0.32 -8.01
CA PHE A 31 -40.23 -0.95 -8.74
C PHE A 31 -41.35 -1.85 -8.22
N ARG A 32 -42.59 -1.48 -8.52
CA ARG A 32 -43.78 -2.23 -8.09
C ARG A 32 -43.92 -3.49 -8.95
N TYR A 33 -44.19 -4.64 -8.35
CA TYR A 33 -44.38 -5.89 -9.09
C TYR A 33 -45.70 -6.59 -8.72
N GLN A 34 -46.23 -7.38 -9.66
CA GLN A 34 -47.40 -8.22 -9.50
C GLN A 34 -47.12 -9.59 -10.09
N VAL A 35 -47.60 -10.65 -9.43
CA VAL A 35 -47.40 -12.03 -9.88
C VAL A 35 -48.74 -12.70 -10.14
N GLN A 36 -48.85 -13.38 -11.28
CA GLN A 36 -50.03 -14.19 -11.65
C GLN A 36 -49.57 -15.58 -12.11
N ALA A 37 -50.17 -16.65 -11.58
CA ALA A 37 -49.90 -18.01 -12.02
C ALA A 37 -50.95 -18.49 -13.02
N GLY A 38 -50.49 -18.90 -14.20
CA GLY A 38 -51.24 -19.70 -15.16
C GLY A 38 -50.95 -21.21 -15.02
N PRO A 39 -51.55 -22.07 -15.86
CA PRO A 39 -51.44 -23.53 -15.75
C PRO A 39 -50.04 -24.10 -16.00
N GLU A 40 -49.20 -23.40 -16.77
CA GLU A 40 -47.84 -23.84 -17.12
C GLU A 40 -46.77 -22.74 -16.98
N LEU A 41 -47.21 -21.50 -16.68
CA LEU A 41 -46.36 -20.31 -16.68
C LEU A 41 -46.78 -19.33 -15.58
N ILE A 42 -45.80 -18.75 -14.91
CA ILE A 42 -45.96 -17.68 -13.93
C ILE A 42 -45.56 -16.37 -14.62
N GLU A 43 -46.45 -15.39 -14.60
CA GLU A 43 -46.22 -14.07 -15.16
C GLU A 43 -45.89 -13.09 -14.03
N VAL A 44 -44.70 -12.49 -14.08
CA VAL A 44 -44.30 -11.41 -13.17
C VAL A 44 -44.25 -10.11 -13.95
N ARG A 45 -45.11 -9.16 -13.57
CA ARG A 45 -45.22 -7.83 -14.20
C ARG A 45 -44.68 -6.76 -13.27
N TRP A 46 -43.73 -5.97 -13.76
CA TRP A 46 -43.23 -4.77 -13.08
C TRP A 46 -43.86 -3.50 -13.65
N THR A 47 -44.10 -2.54 -12.77
CA THR A 47 -44.42 -1.14 -13.05
C THR A 47 -43.30 -0.29 -12.45
N ILE A 48 -42.57 0.41 -13.31
CA ILE A 48 -41.36 1.18 -12.98
C ILE A 48 -41.74 2.66 -12.99
N GLU A 49 -41.38 3.38 -11.94
CA GLU A 49 -41.68 4.82 -11.82
C GLU A 49 -40.89 5.66 -12.84
N ASP A 50 -41.45 6.81 -13.25
CA ASP A 50 -40.82 7.70 -14.21
C ASP A 50 -39.42 8.16 -13.73
N GLY A 51 -38.42 8.03 -14.60
CA GLY A 51 -37.02 8.34 -14.28
C GLY A 51 -36.23 7.19 -13.65
N TYR A 52 -36.82 5.99 -13.56
CA TYR A 52 -36.15 4.78 -13.09
C TYR A 52 -36.12 3.70 -14.19
N TYR A 53 -35.21 2.73 -14.06
CA TYR A 53 -35.09 1.60 -14.97
C TYR A 53 -34.54 0.35 -14.25
N LEU A 54 -34.90 -0.83 -14.74
CA LEU A 54 -34.40 -2.15 -14.27
C LEU A 54 -33.48 -2.77 -15.32
N TYR A 55 -32.42 -3.45 -14.88
CA TYR A 55 -31.53 -4.19 -15.78
C TYR A 55 -32.06 -5.60 -16.05
N GLN A 56 -32.15 -5.98 -17.32
CA GLN A 56 -32.62 -7.31 -17.72
C GLN A 56 -31.75 -8.43 -17.17
N HIS A 57 -30.43 -8.28 -17.24
CA HIS A 57 -29.46 -9.28 -16.80
C HIS A 57 -29.38 -9.44 -15.26
N ARG A 58 -30.11 -8.61 -14.50
CA ARG A 58 -30.17 -8.68 -13.02
C ARG A 58 -31.51 -9.23 -12.51
N PHE A 59 -32.38 -9.72 -13.39
CA PHE A 59 -33.53 -10.50 -12.98
C PHE A 59 -33.12 -11.92 -12.60
N GLY A 60 -33.60 -12.39 -11.45
CA GLY A 60 -33.42 -13.77 -10.98
C GLY A 60 -34.69 -14.30 -10.34
N PHE A 61 -35.00 -15.57 -10.57
CA PHE A 61 -36.19 -16.23 -10.03
C PHE A 61 -35.82 -17.58 -9.47
N SER A 62 -36.20 -17.84 -8.23
CA SER A 62 -36.01 -19.14 -7.58
C SER A 62 -37.27 -19.59 -6.86
N SER A 63 -37.52 -20.90 -6.92
CA SER A 63 -38.57 -21.53 -6.11
C SER A 63 -37.97 -21.91 -4.76
N LEU A 64 -38.59 -21.47 -3.67
CA LEU A 64 -38.27 -21.90 -2.30
C LEU A 64 -39.17 -23.07 -1.85
N THR A 65 -39.89 -23.70 -2.79
CA THR A 65 -40.86 -24.75 -2.50
C THR A 65 -40.46 -26.07 -3.15
N ASP A 66 -40.32 -27.09 -2.32
CA ASP A 66 -39.93 -28.44 -2.75
C ASP A 66 -40.95 -29.03 -3.73
N GLY A 67 -40.44 -29.58 -4.84
CA GLY A 67 -41.26 -30.20 -5.89
C GLY A 67 -41.78 -29.27 -6.98
N ILE A 68 -41.46 -27.96 -6.92
CA ILE A 68 -41.74 -27.01 -8.01
C ILE A 68 -40.42 -26.47 -8.55
N THR A 69 -40.08 -26.82 -9.79
CA THR A 69 -38.88 -26.34 -10.47
C THR A 69 -39.25 -25.29 -11.52
N LEU A 70 -38.54 -24.16 -11.51
CA LEU A 70 -38.70 -23.10 -12.50
C LEU A 70 -37.77 -23.40 -13.68
N ALA A 71 -38.26 -23.21 -14.90
CA ALA A 71 -37.45 -23.25 -16.12
C ALA A 71 -36.94 -21.85 -16.48
N GLU A 72 -36.14 -21.78 -17.54
CA GLU A 72 -35.54 -20.53 -18.00
C GLU A 72 -36.60 -19.44 -18.27
N PRO A 73 -36.48 -18.25 -17.62
CA PRO A 73 -37.44 -17.17 -17.79
C PRO A 73 -37.38 -16.59 -19.21
N ARG A 74 -38.55 -16.26 -19.76
CA ARG A 74 -38.69 -15.60 -21.05
C ARG A 74 -38.87 -14.10 -20.84
N TYR A 75 -37.87 -13.35 -21.29
CA TYR A 75 -37.80 -11.90 -21.22
C TYR A 75 -38.39 -11.23 -22.46
N GLN A 76 -39.02 -10.07 -22.30
CA GLN A 76 -39.36 -9.21 -23.44
C GLN A 76 -38.13 -8.43 -23.92
N PRO A 77 -38.03 -8.04 -25.19
CA PRO A 77 -36.92 -7.19 -25.64
C PRO A 77 -36.94 -5.85 -24.89
N GLY A 78 -35.82 -5.50 -24.27
CA GLY A 78 -35.60 -4.23 -23.60
C GLY A 78 -34.98 -3.18 -24.52
N LYS A 79 -34.69 -2.01 -23.96
CA LYS A 79 -33.98 -0.93 -24.66
C LYS A 79 -32.52 -0.96 -24.27
N MET A 80 -31.61 -0.87 -25.24
CA MET A 80 -30.18 -0.75 -24.95
C MET A 80 -29.88 0.63 -24.36
N LYS A 81 -29.18 0.66 -23.22
CA LYS A 81 -28.65 1.87 -22.58
C LYS A 81 -27.20 1.64 -22.21
N THR A 82 -26.34 2.58 -22.56
CA THR A 82 -24.95 2.61 -22.07
C THR A 82 -24.95 3.30 -20.71
N ASP A 83 -24.51 2.56 -19.70
CA ASP A 83 -24.49 2.97 -18.31
C ASP A 83 -23.04 3.04 -17.80
N GLU A 84 -22.74 4.00 -16.92
CA GLU A 84 -21.37 4.23 -16.42
C GLU A 84 -20.86 3.07 -15.53
N PHE A 85 -21.75 2.27 -14.95
CA PHE A 85 -21.39 1.14 -14.09
C PHE A 85 -21.31 -0.20 -14.83
N PHE A 86 -22.20 -0.43 -15.79
CA PHE A 86 -22.36 -1.75 -16.44
C PHE A 86 -22.14 -1.74 -17.96
N GLY A 87 -21.73 -0.61 -18.56
CA GLY A 87 -21.52 -0.51 -20.00
C GLY A 87 -22.83 -0.63 -20.79
N GLU A 88 -22.80 -1.24 -21.98
CA GLU A 88 -24.01 -1.48 -22.77
C GLU A 88 -24.88 -2.55 -22.11
N SER A 89 -26.02 -2.15 -21.57
CA SER A 89 -26.96 -3.03 -20.88
C SER A 89 -28.37 -2.86 -21.42
N GLU A 90 -29.10 -3.97 -21.52
CA GLU A 90 -30.52 -3.99 -21.87
C GLU A 90 -31.37 -3.65 -20.64
N ILE A 91 -32.20 -2.61 -20.75
CA ILE A 91 -32.98 -2.05 -19.64
C ILE A 91 -34.47 -2.01 -19.95
N TYR A 92 -35.29 -2.04 -18.89
CA TYR A 92 -36.74 -1.83 -18.96
C TYR A 92 -37.16 -0.53 -18.30
N ARG A 93 -38.17 0.10 -18.88
CA ARG A 93 -38.83 1.31 -18.40
C ARG A 93 -40.34 1.13 -18.46
N ASP A 94 -41.07 1.91 -17.67
CA ASP A 94 -42.52 1.97 -17.61
C ASP A 94 -43.16 0.66 -17.11
N THR A 95 -43.16 -0.38 -17.94
CA THR A 95 -43.67 -1.72 -17.59
C THR A 95 -42.89 -2.81 -18.29
N THR A 96 -42.62 -3.91 -17.58
CA THR A 96 -42.06 -5.12 -18.19
C THR A 96 -42.72 -6.37 -17.61
N THR A 97 -42.80 -7.42 -18.43
CA THR A 97 -43.39 -8.69 -18.04
C THR A 97 -42.41 -9.81 -18.34
N VAL A 98 -42.14 -10.65 -17.35
CA VAL A 98 -41.33 -11.85 -17.47
C VAL A 98 -42.20 -13.09 -17.29
N GLN A 99 -42.09 -14.04 -18.20
CA GLN A 99 -42.85 -15.30 -18.15
C GLN A 99 -41.92 -16.44 -17.72
N ILE A 100 -42.28 -17.14 -16.65
CA ILE A 100 -41.46 -18.18 -16.04
C ILE A 100 -42.23 -19.50 -16.16
N PRO A 101 -41.85 -20.40 -17.08
CA PRO A 101 -42.44 -21.72 -17.15
C PRO A 101 -42.05 -22.52 -15.88
N TYR A 102 -42.97 -23.32 -15.35
CA TYR A 102 -42.69 -24.14 -14.16
C TYR A 102 -43.13 -25.58 -14.35
N LYS A 103 -42.41 -26.51 -13.71
CA LYS A 103 -42.78 -27.92 -13.63
C LYS A 103 -43.12 -28.26 -12.19
N ARG A 104 -44.23 -28.97 -12.01
CA ARG A 104 -44.76 -29.38 -10.71
C ARG A 104 -44.81 -30.90 -10.63
N THR A 105 -44.15 -31.47 -9.62
CA THR A 105 -44.25 -32.90 -9.30
C THR A 105 -45.61 -33.22 -8.66
N ASP A 106 -46.07 -34.46 -8.75
CA ASP A 106 -47.45 -34.83 -8.36
C ASP A 106 -47.74 -34.70 -6.85
N ASN A 107 -46.70 -34.61 -6.02
CA ASN A 107 -46.78 -34.40 -4.56
C ASN A 107 -46.52 -32.95 -4.11
N ALA A 108 -46.29 -32.02 -5.04
CA ALA A 108 -45.92 -30.65 -4.68
C ALA A 108 -47.14 -29.85 -4.15
N PRO A 109 -46.94 -28.95 -3.18
CA PRO A 109 -47.99 -28.10 -2.62
C PRO A 109 -48.62 -27.15 -3.66
N ALA A 110 -49.85 -26.70 -3.39
CA ALA A 110 -50.60 -25.79 -4.28
C ALA A 110 -50.14 -24.33 -4.20
N VAL A 111 -49.29 -24.01 -3.22
CA VAL A 111 -48.74 -22.67 -3.01
C VAL A 111 -47.24 -22.72 -3.28
N LEU A 112 -46.77 -21.85 -4.16
CA LEU A 112 -45.37 -21.63 -4.49
C LEU A 112 -44.83 -20.41 -3.74
N GLN A 113 -43.75 -20.57 -2.97
CA GLN A 113 -42.94 -19.46 -2.50
C GLN A 113 -41.92 -19.09 -3.58
N LEU A 114 -42.16 -17.96 -4.25
CA LEU A 114 -41.32 -17.43 -5.31
C LEU A 114 -40.40 -16.34 -4.75
N GLU A 115 -39.09 -16.53 -4.86
CA GLU A 115 -38.11 -15.47 -4.63
C GLU A 115 -37.75 -14.80 -5.96
N ILE A 116 -37.83 -13.47 -5.96
CA ILE A 116 -37.61 -12.60 -7.10
C ILE A 116 -36.45 -11.66 -6.77
N ARG A 117 -35.42 -11.65 -7.62
CA ARG A 117 -34.27 -10.76 -7.53
C ARG A 117 -34.30 -9.76 -8.66
N SER A 118 -34.12 -8.47 -8.37
CA SER A 118 -34.05 -7.42 -9.39
C SER A 118 -33.17 -6.26 -8.93
N GLN A 119 -32.61 -5.52 -9.89
CA GLN A 119 -31.81 -4.33 -9.60
C GLN A 119 -32.11 -3.24 -10.63
N GLY A 120 -32.19 -1.99 -10.16
CA GLY A 120 -32.44 -0.83 -11.00
C GLY A 120 -31.77 0.44 -10.48
N CYS A 121 -31.76 1.45 -11.33
CA CYS A 121 -31.19 2.75 -11.02
C CYS A 121 -32.15 3.88 -11.40
N ALA A 122 -31.94 5.02 -10.76
CA ALA A 122 -32.52 6.29 -11.16
C ALA A 122 -31.64 6.94 -12.24
N ASP A 123 -32.26 7.66 -13.18
CA ASP A 123 -31.55 8.38 -14.24
C ASP A 123 -30.62 9.49 -13.72
N ILE A 124 -30.76 9.88 -12.44
CA ILE A 124 -29.85 10.81 -11.76
C ILE A 124 -28.50 10.19 -11.35
N GLY A 125 -28.24 8.93 -11.73
CA GLY A 125 -26.97 8.23 -11.49
C GLY A 125 -26.88 7.49 -10.16
N LEU A 126 -28.02 7.28 -9.48
CA LEU A 126 -28.08 6.52 -8.23
C LEU A 126 -28.65 5.13 -8.48
N CYS A 127 -27.85 4.10 -8.20
CA CYS A 127 -28.23 2.71 -8.35
C CYS A 127 -28.62 2.11 -6.99
N TYR A 128 -29.77 1.43 -6.95
CA TYR A 128 -30.18 0.72 -5.76
C TYR A 128 -29.41 -0.60 -5.65
N PRO A 129 -29.12 -1.08 -4.43
CA PRO A 129 -28.54 -2.41 -4.24
C PRO A 129 -29.51 -3.49 -4.74
N PRO A 130 -29.03 -4.71 -5.06
CA PRO A 130 -29.88 -5.81 -5.50
C PRO A 130 -31.01 -6.10 -4.50
N GLN A 131 -32.26 -6.04 -4.96
CA GLN A 131 -33.44 -6.26 -4.13
C GLN A 131 -33.87 -7.72 -4.21
N ARG A 132 -34.29 -8.30 -3.07
CA ARG A 132 -34.87 -9.65 -3.00
C ARG A 132 -36.29 -9.55 -2.45
N TRP A 133 -37.24 -10.10 -3.19
CA TRP A 133 -38.66 -10.11 -2.86
C TRP A 133 -39.14 -11.54 -2.75
N GLN A 134 -39.95 -11.84 -1.76
CA GLN A 134 -40.56 -13.15 -1.59
C GLN A 134 -42.07 -13.01 -1.63
N THR A 135 -42.73 -13.81 -2.48
CA THR A 135 -44.19 -13.80 -2.59
C THR A 135 -44.74 -15.21 -2.71
N SER A 136 -45.88 -15.44 -2.09
CA SER A 136 -46.62 -16.70 -2.22
C SER A 136 -47.58 -16.62 -3.40
N VAL A 137 -47.56 -17.62 -4.27
CA VAL A 137 -48.37 -17.69 -5.50
C VAL A 137 -49.17 -18.99 -5.49
N GLU A 138 -50.50 -18.91 -5.62
CA GLU A 138 -51.36 -20.08 -5.72
C GLU A 138 -51.33 -20.63 -7.16
N LEU A 139 -50.95 -21.90 -7.32
CA LEU A 139 -50.88 -22.57 -8.61
C LEU A 139 -52.21 -23.28 -8.94
N PRO A 140 -52.74 -23.17 -10.16
CA PRO A 140 -53.97 -23.85 -10.56
C PRO A 140 -53.83 -25.39 -10.55
N ALA A 141 -54.96 -26.10 -10.36
CA ALA A 141 -54.99 -27.56 -10.26
C ALA A 141 -54.69 -28.25 -11.61
N LYS A 142 -53.84 -29.29 -11.58
CA LYS A 142 -53.38 -30.06 -12.76
C LYS A 142 -54.47 -31.03 -13.23
N THR A 143 -55.12 -30.76 -14.37
CA THR A 143 -55.98 -31.74 -15.06
C THR A 143 -55.13 -32.70 -15.89
N ILE A 144 -55.03 -33.96 -15.47
CA ILE A 144 -54.25 -35.02 -16.13
C ILE A 144 -55.03 -35.56 -17.33
N SER A 145 -54.46 -35.45 -18.54
CA SER A 145 -54.93 -36.15 -19.75
C SER A 145 -53.85 -37.15 -20.19
N ALA A 146 -54.22 -38.43 -20.29
CA ALA A 146 -53.33 -39.54 -20.61
C ALA A 146 -53.25 -39.79 -22.13
N GLY A 147 -52.04 -40.04 -22.63
CA GLY A 147 -51.77 -40.50 -24.00
C GLY A 147 -50.52 -41.39 -24.05
N PRO A 148 -50.52 -42.54 -24.76
CA PRO A 148 -49.46 -43.56 -24.64
C PRO A 148 -48.50 -43.62 -25.83
N GLY A 149 -47.30 -44.18 -25.61
CA GLY A 149 -46.61 -45.00 -26.62
C GLY A 149 -45.18 -44.61 -27.01
N THR A 150 -44.28 -45.57 -26.80
CA THR A 150 -43.06 -45.89 -27.60
C THR A 150 -41.93 -44.85 -27.67
N ASP A 151 -40.73 -45.21 -27.18
CA ASP A 151 -39.69 -45.59 -28.14
C ASP A 151 -38.62 -46.51 -27.56
N LEU A 152 -38.49 -47.67 -28.20
CA LEU A 152 -37.62 -48.80 -27.87
C LEU A 152 -36.34 -48.72 -28.72
N MET A 153 -35.89 -47.48 -29.00
CA MET A 153 -34.82 -47.17 -29.95
C MET A 153 -33.60 -46.47 -29.32
N ALA A 154 -33.57 -46.32 -28.00
CA ALA A 154 -32.42 -45.76 -27.26
C ALA A 154 -31.36 -46.80 -26.87
N LEU A 155 -31.58 -48.09 -27.15
CA LEU A 155 -30.71 -49.19 -26.68
C LEU A 155 -29.59 -49.61 -27.67
N VAL A 156 -29.39 -48.92 -28.80
CA VAL A 156 -28.47 -49.39 -29.89
C VAL A 156 -27.38 -48.39 -30.28
N THR A 157 -27.38 -47.15 -29.77
CA THR A 157 -26.25 -46.22 -29.98
C THR A 157 -25.54 -45.96 -28.66
N GLY A 158 -24.56 -46.82 -28.38
CA GLY A 158 -23.60 -46.61 -27.31
C GLY A 158 -22.75 -45.38 -27.60
N ASN A 159 -23.14 -44.25 -27.00
CA ASN A 159 -22.28 -43.10 -26.78
C ASN A 159 -22.47 -42.72 -25.31
N ALA A 160 -21.65 -43.33 -24.44
CA ALA A 160 -21.47 -42.85 -23.09
C ALA A 160 -20.64 -41.55 -23.15
N ALA A 161 -21.30 -40.46 -23.52
CA ALA A 161 -20.91 -39.14 -23.08
C ALA A 161 -21.70 -38.91 -21.78
N ALA A 162 -21.00 -38.94 -20.65
CA ALA A 162 -21.55 -38.45 -19.40
C ALA A 162 -21.90 -36.98 -19.60
N THR A 163 -23.19 -36.69 -19.76
CA THR A 163 -23.72 -35.35 -19.55
C THR A 163 -23.62 -35.09 -18.06
N ALA A 164 -22.54 -34.44 -17.64
CA ALA A 164 -22.48 -33.76 -16.35
C ALA A 164 -23.58 -32.69 -16.37
N GLY A 165 -24.69 -32.98 -15.70
CA GLY A 165 -25.64 -31.99 -15.26
C GLY A 165 -25.23 -31.60 -13.86
N ASP A 166 -25.09 -30.29 -13.61
CA ASP A 166 -24.56 -29.69 -12.39
C ASP A 166 -25.41 -29.99 -11.15
N GLU A 167 -25.24 -31.19 -10.61
CA GLU A 167 -25.49 -31.47 -9.21
C GLU A 167 -24.22 -31.09 -8.44
N PHE A 168 -24.29 -30.03 -7.63
CA PHE A 168 -23.13 -29.57 -6.85
C PHE A 168 -22.64 -30.69 -5.93
N LEU A 169 -21.34 -30.96 -5.97
CA LEU A 169 -20.71 -32.01 -5.17
C LEU A 169 -20.79 -31.65 -3.68
N PRO A 170 -20.95 -32.64 -2.78
CA PRO A 170 -20.77 -32.39 -1.36
C PRO A 170 -19.33 -31.95 -1.08
N PRO A 171 -19.08 -31.12 -0.05
CA PRO A 171 -17.76 -30.56 0.22
C PRO A 171 -16.65 -31.59 0.45
N GLU A 172 -17.00 -32.81 0.86
CA GLU A 172 -16.09 -33.96 1.03
C GLU A 172 -15.58 -34.51 -0.30
N GLU A 173 -16.40 -34.44 -1.35
CA GLU A 173 -16.05 -34.87 -2.70
C GLU A 173 -15.44 -33.72 -3.52
N ALA A 174 -15.83 -32.48 -3.24
CA ALA A 174 -15.30 -31.29 -3.91
C ALA A 174 -13.87 -30.92 -3.45
N PHE A 175 -13.55 -31.13 -2.17
CA PHE A 175 -12.27 -30.75 -1.57
C PHE A 175 -11.69 -31.88 -0.72
N PHE A 176 -10.65 -32.50 -1.26
CA PHE A 176 -9.90 -33.56 -0.60
C PHE A 176 -8.52 -33.04 -0.20
N PHE A 177 -8.01 -33.43 0.98
CA PHE A 177 -6.64 -33.13 1.36
C PHE A 177 -5.95 -34.30 2.06
N THR A 178 -4.63 -34.34 1.96
CA THR A 178 -3.77 -35.22 2.74
C THR A 178 -2.70 -34.38 3.44
N ALA A 179 -2.31 -34.80 4.64
CA ALA A 179 -1.21 -34.19 5.38
C ALA A 179 -0.17 -35.25 5.72
N GLN A 180 1.08 -34.97 5.41
CA GLN A 180 2.21 -35.87 5.68
C GLN A 180 3.46 -35.06 5.99
N MET A 181 4.43 -35.66 6.67
CA MET A 181 5.73 -35.02 6.88
C MET A 181 6.52 -35.00 5.56
N ALA A 182 6.87 -33.81 5.06
CA ALA A 182 7.80 -33.68 3.95
C ALA A 182 9.25 -33.86 4.44
N ASP A 183 9.56 -33.30 5.61
CA ASP A 183 10.84 -33.41 6.29
C ASP A 183 10.59 -33.41 7.81
N PRO A 184 11.56 -33.77 8.67
CA PRO A 184 11.37 -33.76 10.13
C PRO A 184 10.85 -32.43 10.72
N TYR A 185 10.94 -31.33 9.97
CA TYR A 185 10.57 -29.97 10.37
C TYR A 185 9.47 -29.34 9.50
N ARG A 186 8.85 -30.08 8.57
CA ARG A 186 7.80 -29.54 7.69
C ARG A 186 6.69 -30.55 7.43
N VAL A 187 5.45 -30.15 7.67
CA VAL A 187 4.25 -30.86 7.22
C VAL A 187 3.88 -30.35 5.83
N GLN A 188 3.71 -31.26 4.87
CA GLN A 188 3.16 -30.98 3.56
C GLN A 188 1.68 -31.36 3.57
N VAL A 189 0.84 -30.39 3.24
CA VAL A 189 -0.61 -30.55 3.07
C VAL A 189 -0.93 -30.40 1.59
N ASP A 190 -1.35 -31.48 0.95
CA ASP A 190 -1.73 -31.50 -0.46
C ASP A 190 -3.26 -31.50 -0.56
N PHE A 191 -3.82 -30.45 -1.17
CA PHE A 191 -5.23 -30.36 -1.54
C PHE A 191 -5.43 -30.79 -2.99
N THR A 192 -6.51 -31.52 -3.24
CA THR A 192 -7.06 -31.85 -4.56
C THR A 192 -8.47 -31.29 -4.63
N VAL A 193 -8.72 -30.49 -5.66
CA VAL A 193 -9.99 -29.77 -5.89
C VAL A 193 -10.67 -30.37 -7.12
N ALA A 194 -11.97 -30.65 -7.03
CA ALA A 194 -12.73 -31.17 -8.16
C ALA A 194 -12.83 -30.12 -9.30
N PRO A 195 -12.92 -30.56 -10.58
CA PRO A 195 -13.11 -29.64 -11.71
C PRO A 195 -14.37 -28.78 -11.53
N GLY A 196 -14.27 -27.48 -11.79
CA GLY A 196 -15.36 -26.52 -11.57
C GLY A 196 -15.45 -25.98 -10.13
N TYR A 197 -14.48 -26.29 -9.27
CA TYR A 197 -14.38 -25.78 -7.89
C TYR A 197 -13.03 -25.11 -7.66
N TYR A 198 -12.97 -24.23 -6.65
CA TYR A 198 -11.74 -23.53 -6.26
C TYR A 198 -11.68 -23.27 -4.75
N LEU A 199 -10.44 -23.16 -4.23
CA LEU A 199 -10.16 -22.82 -2.83
C LEU A 199 -9.58 -21.41 -2.72
N TYR A 200 -9.98 -20.66 -1.68
CA TYR A 200 -9.43 -19.33 -1.42
C TYR A 200 -8.08 -19.40 -0.73
N ARG A 201 -7.08 -18.69 -1.27
CA ARG A 201 -5.73 -18.66 -0.71
C ARG A 201 -5.66 -18.02 0.68
N ASP A 202 -6.49 -17.02 0.95
CA ASP A 202 -6.51 -16.29 2.23
C ASP A 202 -7.36 -16.98 3.32
N LYS A 203 -8.01 -18.12 3.01
CA LYS A 203 -8.92 -18.84 3.92
C LYS A 203 -8.36 -20.15 4.46
N PHE A 204 -7.06 -20.39 4.35
CA PHE A 204 -6.41 -21.54 4.98
C PHE A 204 -5.98 -21.22 6.41
N SER A 205 -6.27 -22.12 7.35
CA SER A 205 -5.77 -22.08 8.73
C SER A 205 -5.24 -23.44 9.17
N PHE A 206 -4.23 -23.44 10.03
CA PHE A 206 -3.61 -24.67 10.55
C PHE A 206 -3.43 -24.52 12.06
N ALA A 207 -3.92 -25.48 12.83
CA ALA A 207 -3.76 -25.54 14.29
C ALA A 207 -3.40 -26.95 14.74
N THR A 208 -2.84 -27.08 15.94
CA THR A 208 -2.57 -28.37 16.59
C THR A 208 -2.70 -28.20 18.09
N ASP A 209 -3.29 -29.19 18.75
CA ASP A 209 -3.39 -29.26 20.21
C ASP A 209 -2.20 -30.02 20.85
N SER A 210 -1.21 -30.42 20.05
CA SER A 210 -0.06 -31.18 20.53
C SER A 210 0.92 -30.33 21.35
N THR A 211 1.39 -30.90 22.46
CA THR A 211 2.46 -30.30 23.28
C THR A 211 3.87 -30.65 22.76
N LEU A 212 3.98 -31.55 21.78
CA LEU A 212 5.24 -32.05 21.25
C LEU A 212 5.88 -31.09 20.21
N LEU A 213 5.07 -30.25 19.57
CA LEU A 213 5.49 -29.35 18.52
C LEU A 213 4.58 -28.12 18.41
N GLN A 214 5.12 -27.03 17.87
CA GLN A 214 4.37 -25.84 17.49
C GLN A 214 4.38 -25.69 15.96
N LEU A 215 3.22 -25.38 15.38
CA LEU A 215 3.12 -25.02 13.96
C LEU A 215 3.60 -23.59 13.77
N GLY A 216 4.40 -23.35 12.74
CA GLY A 216 4.74 -22.01 12.26
C GLY A 216 3.82 -21.57 11.13
N ASN A 217 4.11 -20.40 10.54
CA ASN A 217 3.27 -19.83 9.49
C ASN A 217 3.27 -20.67 8.21
N PRO A 218 2.08 -21.02 7.66
CA PRO A 218 1.97 -21.83 6.45
C PRO A 218 2.52 -21.09 5.23
N ARG A 219 3.26 -21.80 4.39
CA ARG A 219 3.77 -21.31 3.10
C ARG A 219 2.83 -21.71 1.99
N LEU A 220 2.03 -20.75 1.55
CA LEU A 220 1.07 -20.91 0.46
C LEU A 220 1.70 -20.51 -0.89
N PRO A 221 1.59 -21.35 -1.94
CA PRO A 221 2.07 -21.00 -3.28
C PRO A 221 1.30 -19.78 -3.86
N PRO A 222 1.80 -19.11 -4.92
CA PRO A 222 1.00 -18.08 -5.60
C PRO A 222 -0.29 -18.71 -6.15
N GLY A 223 -1.43 -18.02 -5.97
CA GLY A 223 -2.72 -18.43 -6.51
C GLY A 223 -2.99 -17.81 -7.89
N VAL A 224 -4.12 -18.16 -8.49
CA VAL A 224 -4.63 -17.52 -9.71
C VAL A 224 -5.56 -16.38 -9.28
N GLU A 225 -5.32 -15.17 -9.80
CA GLU A 225 -6.22 -14.03 -9.55
C GLU A 225 -7.59 -14.31 -10.18
N LYS A 226 -8.65 -14.17 -9.36
CA LYS A 226 -10.04 -14.31 -9.75
C LYS A 226 -10.81 -13.15 -9.13
N PHE A 227 -11.69 -12.53 -9.92
CA PHE A 227 -12.70 -11.66 -9.36
C PHE A 227 -13.87 -12.51 -8.85
N ASP A 228 -14.06 -12.56 -7.54
CA ASP A 228 -15.21 -13.19 -6.89
C ASP A 228 -16.30 -12.15 -6.59
N GLU A 229 -17.56 -12.49 -6.86
CA GLU A 229 -18.69 -11.54 -6.73
C GLU A 229 -18.96 -11.14 -5.26
N HIS A 230 -18.49 -11.90 -4.27
CA HIS A 230 -18.67 -11.64 -2.84
C HIS A 230 -17.44 -10.99 -2.21
N PHE A 231 -16.23 -11.35 -2.66
CA PHE A 231 -14.97 -10.94 -2.03
C PHE A 231 -14.10 -10.00 -2.88
N GLY A 232 -14.49 -9.71 -4.12
CA GLY A 232 -13.73 -8.87 -5.04
C GLY A 232 -12.51 -9.59 -5.62
N ASP A 233 -11.41 -8.88 -5.83
CA ASP A 233 -10.18 -9.47 -6.36
C ASP A 233 -9.52 -10.38 -5.30
N VAL A 234 -9.54 -11.69 -5.56
CA VAL A 234 -9.03 -12.74 -4.67
C VAL A 234 -8.06 -13.67 -5.42
N GLU A 235 -7.17 -14.31 -4.68
CA GLU A 235 -6.31 -15.36 -5.23
C GLU A 235 -6.89 -16.74 -4.87
N VAL A 236 -7.07 -17.60 -5.86
CA VAL A 236 -7.69 -18.92 -5.71
C VAL A 236 -6.82 -20.04 -6.26
N TYR A 237 -7.05 -21.27 -5.80
CA TYR A 237 -6.44 -22.48 -6.35
C TYR A 237 -7.47 -23.36 -7.06
N TYR A 238 -7.14 -23.72 -8.29
CA TYR A 238 -7.85 -24.73 -9.08
C TYR A 238 -7.05 -26.02 -9.10
N ASP A 239 -7.73 -27.16 -9.24
CA ASP A 239 -7.20 -28.53 -9.34
C ASP A 239 -6.41 -29.05 -8.14
N SER A 240 -5.38 -28.34 -7.68
CA SER A 240 -4.57 -28.73 -6.52
C SER A 240 -3.86 -27.56 -5.84
N ALA A 241 -3.62 -27.70 -4.53
CA ALA A 241 -2.81 -26.74 -3.77
C ALA A 241 -1.88 -27.48 -2.82
N ARG A 242 -0.57 -27.29 -2.98
CA ARG A 242 0.45 -27.86 -2.08
C ARG A 242 0.92 -26.80 -1.10
N ILE A 243 0.67 -27.00 0.19
CA ILE A 243 0.97 -26.07 1.26
C ILE A 243 2.00 -26.70 2.19
N TYR A 244 3.03 -25.94 2.58
CA TYR A 244 4.05 -26.38 3.54
C TYR A 244 3.88 -25.66 4.87
N VAL A 245 3.61 -26.40 5.94
CA VAL A 245 3.50 -25.87 7.30
C VAL A 245 4.79 -26.23 8.07
N PRO A 246 5.64 -25.24 8.40
CA PRO A 246 6.84 -25.49 9.19
C PRO A 246 6.46 -25.88 10.62
N ILE A 247 7.24 -26.76 11.25
CA ILE A 247 7.03 -27.19 12.62
C ILE A 247 8.28 -26.96 13.47
N SER A 248 8.09 -26.47 14.69
CA SER A 248 9.11 -26.34 15.73
C SER A 248 8.90 -27.43 16.76
N ARG A 249 9.87 -28.34 16.91
CA ARG A 249 9.75 -29.47 17.84
C ARG A 249 10.26 -29.12 19.23
N ALA A 250 9.61 -29.66 20.26
CA ALA A 250 10.11 -29.56 21.63
C ALA A 250 11.28 -30.55 21.91
N GLY A 251 11.40 -31.63 21.15
CA GLY A 251 12.45 -32.64 21.31
C GLY A 251 12.60 -33.58 20.10
N PRO A 252 13.57 -34.51 20.13
CA PRO A 252 13.88 -35.43 19.03
C PRO A 252 12.95 -36.66 18.96
N GLU A 253 12.01 -36.79 19.91
CA GLU A 253 11.12 -37.94 20.03
C GLU A 253 10.17 -38.05 18.83
N ALA A 254 9.90 -39.30 18.41
CA ALA A 254 8.85 -39.60 17.45
C ALA A 254 7.51 -39.70 18.18
N GLY A 255 6.44 -39.27 17.52
CA GLY A 255 5.10 -39.30 18.07
C GLY A 255 4.05 -39.00 17.00
N ASP A 256 2.80 -39.33 17.30
CA ASP A 256 1.69 -38.95 16.42
C ASP A 256 1.08 -37.66 16.96
N PHE A 257 0.71 -36.76 16.06
CA PHE A 257 -0.01 -35.54 16.42
C PHE A 257 -1.13 -35.27 15.43
N GLU A 258 -2.17 -34.61 15.92
CA GLU A 258 -3.30 -34.20 15.10
C GLU A 258 -3.10 -32.75 14.62
N ILE A 259 -3.37 -32.52 13.33
CA ILE A 259 -3.38 -31.19 12.72
C ILE A 259 -4.79 -30.85 12.27
N ASP A 260 -5.30 -29.72 12.73
CA ASP A 260 -6.56 -29.12 12.32
C ASP A 260 -6.32 -28.23 11.11
N VAL A 261 -6.94 -28.58 9.99
CA VAL A 261 -6.83 -27.85 8.73
C VAL A 261 -8.16 -27.16 8.43
N GLY A 262 -8.17 -25.83 8.50
CA GLY A 262 -9.28 -24.99 8.09
C GLY A 262 -9.12 -24.52 6.65
N PHE A 263 -10.20 -24.58 5.86
CA PHE A 263 -10.21 -24.12 4.47
C PHE A 263 -11.63 -23.72 4.03
N GLN A 264 -11.71 -22.92 2.96
CA GLN A 264 -12.96 -22.53 2.33
C GLN A 264 -12.81 -22.52 0.81
N GLY A 265 -13.83 -23.00 0.12
CA GLY A 265 -13.89 -23.01 -1.35
C GLY A 265 -15.29 -22.77 -1.88
N CYS A 266 -15.38 -22.55 -3.19
CA CYS A 266 -16.63 -22.34 -3.91
C CYS A 266 -16.63 -23.09 -5.24
N ALA A 267 -17.83 -23.33 -5.76
CA ALA A 267 -18.05 -23.73 -7.14
C ALA A 267 -17.94 -22.51 -8.07
N GLU A 268 -17.51 -22.72 -9.31
CA GLU A 268 -17.49 -21.67 -10.34
C GLU A 268 -18.90 -21.17 -10.67
N ASP A 269 -19.92 -22.02 -10.55
CA ASP A 269 -21.32 -21.69 -10.81
C ASP A 269 -22.03 -21.00 -9.63
N GLY A 270 -21.27 -20.33 -8.75
CA GLY A 270 -21.78 -19.30 -7.84
C GLY A 270 -22.20 -19.77 -6.44
N ILE A 271 -21.92 -21.02 -6.04
CA ILE A 271 -22.17 -21.50 -4.67
C ILE A 271 -20.86 -21.55 -3.87
N CYS A 272 -20.83 -20.82 -2.75
CA CYS A 272 -19.74 -20.88 -1.80
C CYS A 272 -20.06 -21.77 -0.61
N TYR A 273 -19.14 -22.67 -0.28
CA TYR A 273 -19.26 -23.52 0.90
C TYR A 273 -18.87 -22.73 2.16
N PRO A 274 -19.47 -23.02 3.32
CA PRO A 274 -19.05 -22.41 4.59
C PRO A 274 -17.61 -22.80 4.94
N PRO A 275 -16.90 -22.02 5.79
CA PRO A 275 -15.59 -22.40 6.29
C PRO A 275 -15.63 -23.77 6.97
N MET A 276 -14.77 -24.68 6.54
CA MET A 276 -14.67 -26.05 7.04
C MET A 276 -13.39 -26.23 7.84
N GLN A 277 -13.43 -27.08 8.86
CA GLN A 277 -12.26 -27.52 9.61
C GLN A 277 -12.25 -29.05 9.64
N ARG A 278 -11.09 -29.65 9.38
CA ARG A 278 -10.91 -31.10 9.41
C ARG A 278 -9.58 -31.45 10.08
N THR A 279 -9.64 -32.40 11.00
CA THR A 279 -8.49 -32.91 11.75
C THR A 279 -7.94 -34.15 11.06
N THR A 280 -6.61 -34.26 10.96
CA THR A 280 -5.95 -35.48 10.49
C THR A 280 -4.72 -35.80 11.33
N ALA A 281 -4.40 -37.08 11.50
CA ALA A 281 -3.23 -37.52 12.24
C ALA A 281 -2.00 -37.57 11.33
N VAL A 282 -0.88 -36.98 11.78
CA VAL A 282 0.40 -36.96 11.09
C VAL A 282 1.47 -37.61 11.97
N ILE A 283 2.23 -38.53 11.40
CA ILE A 283 3.29 -39.26 12.09
C ILE A 283 4.57 -38.41 12.07
N LEU A 284 5.08 -38.07 13.25
CA LEU A 284 6.32 -37.31 13.45
C LEU A 284 7.54 -38.26 13.48
N PRO A 285 8.44 -38.26 12.47
CA PRO A 285 9.61 -39.14 12.44
C PRO A 285 10.69 -38.68 13.44
N VAL A 286 11.66 -39.52 13.82
CA VAL A 286 12.81 -39.09 14.64
C VAL A 286 13.68 -38.08 13.85
N ALA A 287 14.10 -36.98 14.46
CA ALA A 287 14.89 -35.93 13.80
C ALA A 287 16.39 -36.04 14.13
N ASP A 288 17.24 -36.15 13.10
CA ASP A 288 18.70 -35.97 13.22
C ASP A 288 19.06 -34.48 13.31
N THR A 289 20.10 -34.17 14.10
CA THR A 289 20.49 -32.84 14.62
C THR A 289 21.12 -31.88 13.58
N THR A 290 20.59 -31.82 12.36
CA THR A 290 21.06 -30.87 11.34
C THR A 290 19.97 -29.86 11.01
N PRO A 291 20.11 -28.56 11.37
CA PRO A 291 19.10 -27.55 11.11
C PRO A 291 19.06 -27.20 9.61
N PRO A 292 17.91 -27.31 8.92
CA PRO A 292 17.74 -26.82 7.55
C PRO A 292 17.47 -25.31 7.52
N PRO A 293 17.67 -24.64 6.36
CA PRO A 293 17.72 -23.18 6.25
C PRO A 293 16.34 -22.54 6.42
N GLU A 294 16.28 -21.47 7.21
CA GLU A 294 15.13 -20.58 7.37
C GLU A 294 14.67 -20.04 6.01
N LEU A 295 13.38 -20.21 5.68
CA LEU A 295 12.72 -19.51 4.57
C LEU A 295 12.01 -18.28 5.12
N ALA A 296 12.36 -17.13 4.55
CA ALA A 296 12.20 -15.77 5.02
C ALA A 296 10.75 -15.28 5.25
N GLU A 297 10.53 -14.68 6.42
CA GLU A 297 9.36 -13.88 6.85
C GLU A 297 9.06 -12.69 5.92
N PRO A 298 7.93 -11.95 6.07
CA PRO A 298 7.73 -10.72 5.31
C PRO A 298 8.74 -9.67 5.77
N VAL A 299 9.87 -9.62 5.07
CA VAL A 299 10.98 -8.72 5.41
C VAL A 299 10.76 -7.33 4.85
N ALA A 300 11.17 -6.30 5.59
CA ALA A 300 11.11 -4.91 5.16
C ALA A 300 11.84 -4.74 3.81
N GLU A 301 11.49 -3.74 3.01
CA GLU A 301 12.11 -3.53 1.68
C GLU A 301 13.64 -3.45 1.75
N GLN A 302 14.18 -2.91 2.85
CA GLN A 302 15.61 -2.82 3.12
C GLN A 302 16.25 -4.21 3.29
N ASP A 303 15.54 -5.13 3.93
CA ASP A 303 15.97 -6.50 4.15
C ASP A 303 15.76 -7.39 2.92
N ARG A 304 14.75 -7.10 2.09
CA ARG A 304 14.61 -7.71 0.75
C ARG A 304 15.80 -7.39 -0.14
N LEU A 305 16.30 -6.14 -0.10
CA LEU A 305 17.55 -5.79 -0.78
C LEU A 305 18.73 -6.55 -0.18
N ALA A 306 18.82 -6.66 1.15
CA ALA A 306 19.88 -7.42 1.80
C ALA A 306 19.85 -8.92 1.40
N LEU A 307 18.67 -9.54 1.27
CA LEU A 307 18.49 -10.91 0.79
C LEU A 307 18.86 -11.06 -0.69
N LEU A 308 18.52 -10.09 -1.54
CA LEU A 308 18.97 -10.06 -2.94
C LEU A 308 20.49 -10.03 -3.06
N ILE A 309 21.19 -9.33 -2.17
CA ILE A 309 22.66 -9.31 -2.15
C ILE A 309 23.22 -10.63 -1.57
N ARG A 310 22.51 -11.26 -0.63
CA ARG A 310 22.89 -12.51 0.02
C ARG A 310 22.78 -13.72 -0.90
N ASP A 311 21.62 -13.90 -1.51
CA ASP A 311 21.24 -15.11 -2.24
C ASP A 311 21.30 -14.92 -3.77
N GLY A 312 21.35 -13.68 -4.25
CA GLY A 312 21.46 -13.35 -5.66
C GLY A 312 22.83 -13.68 -6.25
N SER A 313 22.86 -14.05 -7.52
CA SER A 313 24.11 -14.17 -8.27
C SER A 313 24.80 -12.81 -8.37
N LEU A 314 26.14 -12.77 -8.34
CA LEU A 314 26.92 -11.53 -8.40
C LEU A 314 26.51 -10.62 -9.58
N GLY A 315 26.19 -11.21 -10.74
CA GLY A 315 25.69 -10.47 -11.90
C GLY A 315 24.32 -9.83 -11.67
N LEU A 316 23.40 -10.54 -11.03
CA LEU A 316 22.06 -10.05 -10.70
C LEU A 316 22.11 -8.94 -9.64
N VAL A 317 23.00 -9.06 -8.66
CA VAL A 317 23.26 -8.02 -7.65
C VAL A 317 23.81 -6.76 -8.29
N VAL A 318 24.84 -6.88 -9.14
CA VAL A 318 25.43 -5.74 -9.85
C VAL A 318 24.41 -5.07 -10.78
N LEU A 319 23.64 -5.86 -11.53
CA LEU A 319 22.65 -5.34 -12.45
C LEU A 319 21.47 -4.65 -11.74
N SER A 320 20.97 -5.24 -10.64
CA SER A 320 19.87 -4.65 -9.86
C SER A 320 20.30 -3.36 -9.17
N PHE A 321 21.49 -3.33 -8.54
CA PHE A 321 22.03 -2.12 -7.94
C PHE A 321 22.36 -1.05 -8.97
N PHE A 322 22.89 -1.43 -10.14
CA PHE A 322 23.06 -0.49 -11.26
C PHE A 322 21.72 0.11 -11.72
N GLY A 323 20.68 -0.72 -11.84
CA GLY A 323 19.32 -0.28 -12.18
C GLY A 323 18.74 0.68 -11.13
N LEU A 324 18.86 0.35 -9.84
CA LEU A 324 18.47 1.24 -8.75
C LEU A 324 19.25 2.57 -8.80
N GLY A 325 20.55 2.52 -9.10
CA GLY A 325 21.39 3.70 -9.29
C GLY A 325 20.90 4.58 -10.43
N LEU A 326 20.45 3.96 -11.54
CA LEU A 326 19.87 4.68 -12.67
C LEU A 326 18.54 5.35 -12.30
N LEU A 327 17.68 4.69 -11.53
CA LEU A 327 16.45 5.32 -11.01
C LEU A 327 16.78 6.50 -10.09
N LEU A 328 17.78 6.35 -9.22
CA LEU A 328 18.22 7.40 -8.30
C LEU A 328 18.85 8.60 -9.03
N ALA A 329 19.36 8.42 -10.25
CA ALA A 329 19.86 9.53 -11.04
C ALA A 329 18.78 10.57 -11.38
N PHE A 330 17.50 10.17 -11.36
CA PHE A 330 16.36 11.06 -11.56
C PHE A 330 15.93 11.80 -10.28
N THR A 331 16.67 11.62 -9.17
CA THR A 331 16.38 12.32 -7.91
C THR A 331 16.77 13.80 -7.96
N PRO A 332 16.10 14.64 -7.16
CA PRO A 332 16.42 16.06 -7.00
C PRO A 332 17.89 16.39 -6.75
N CYS A 333 18.63 15.48 -6.10
CA CYS A 333 19.99 15.78 -5.62
C CYS A 333 21.07 15.55 -6.67
N VAL A 334 20.81 14.75 -7.70
CA VAL A 334 21.76 14.43 -8.77
C VAL A 334 21.63 15.39 -9.94
N PHE A 335 20.42 15.89 -10.18
CA PHE A 335 20.13 16.82 -11.29
C PHE A 335 20.96 18.12 -11.26
N PRO A 336 21.24 18.76 -10.10
CA PRO A 336 22.10 19.94 -10.00
C PRO A 336 23.54 19.70 -10.47
N MET A 337 23.99 18.45 -10.57
CA MET A 337 25.33 18.12 -11.05
C MET A 337 25.47 18.23 -12.56
N VAL A 338 24.38 18.10 -13.32
CA VAL A 338 24.39 18.27 -14.79
C VAL A 338 24.84 19.69 -15.19
N PRO A 339 24.29 20.78 -14.62
CA PRO A 339 24.81 22.13 -14.85
C PRO A 339 26.24 22.35 -14.40
N ILE A 340 26.68 21.75 -13.28
CA ILE A 340 28.06 21.88 -12.78
C ILE A 340 29.03 21.24 -13.77
N LEU A 341 28.76 20.00 -14.17
CA LEU A 341 29.59 19.27 -15.14
C LEU A 341 29.57 19.96 -16.51
N SER A 342 28.40 20.43 -16.96
CA SER A 342 28.29 21.21 -18.20
C SER A 342 29.08 22.52 -18.13
N GLY A 343 29.05 23.24 -16.99
CA GLY A 343 29.83 24.45 -16.77
C GLY A 343 31.35 24.18 -16.75
N ILE A 344 31.78 23.06 -16.16
CA ILE A 344 33.17 22.62 -16.16
C ILE A 344 33.63 22.24 -17.58
N ILE A 345 32.78 21.55 -18.35
CA ILE A 345 33.10 21.13 -19.73
C ILE A 345 33.13 22.34 -20.67
N VAL A 346 32.14 23.23 -20.60
CA VAL A 346 32.02 24.42 -21.48
C VAL A 346 33.03 25.51 -21.08
N GLY A 347 33.37 25.63 -19.80
CA GLY A 347 34.39 26.57 -19.31
C GLY A 347 35.83 26.23 -19.72
N GLN A 348 36.06 25.08 -20.37
CA GLN A 348 37.39 24.66 -20.84
C GLN A 348 37.78 25.18 -22.24
N GLY A 349 36.94 26.00 -22.87
CA GLY A 349 37.23 26.68 -24.14
C GLY A 349 36.51 26.08 -25.36
N PRO A 350 36.69 26.64 -26.56
CA PRO A 350 35.95 26.25 -27.76
C PRO A 350 36.35 24.91 -28.39
N ASP A 351 37.53 24.34 -28.06
CA ASP A 351 38.08 23.11 -28.66
C ASP A 351 37.88 21.85 -27.80
N VAL A 352 36.71 21.68 -27.20
CA VAL A 352 36.41 20.46 -26.41
C VAL A 352 35.92 19.36 -27.35
N THR A 353 36.76 18.34 -27.57
CA THR A 353 36.35 17.13 -28.29
C THR A 353 35.47 16.24 -27.42
N SER A 354 34.46 15.57 -28.00
CA SER A 354 33.54 14.68 -27.27
C SER A 354 34.25 13.58 -26.47
N ARG A 355 35.41 13.11 -26.95
CA ARG A 355 36.28 12.16 -26.22
C ARG A 355 36.82 12.74 -24.92
N ARG A 356 37.16 14.02 -24.91
CA ARG A 356 37.70 14.70 -23.72
C ARG A 356 36.60 14.99 -22.72
N ALA A 357 35.42 15.40 -23.18
CA ALA A 357 34.24 15.58 -22.33
C ALA A 357 33.79 14.26 -21.67
N PHE A 358 33.83 13.15 -22.41
CA PHE A 358 33.59 11.81 -21.87
C PHE A 358 34.64 11.41 -20.83
N LEU A 359 35.93 11.60 -21.10
CA LEU A 359 37.01 11.23 -20.17
C LEU A 359 36.93 12.02 -18.85
N LEU A 360 36.60 13.31 -18.90
CA LEU A 360 36.39 14.13 -17.70
C LEU A 360 35.18 13.64 -16.89
N SER A 361 34.08 13.32 -17.56
CA SER A 361 32.87 12.78 -16.93
C SER A 361 33.14 11.40 -16.31
N LEU A 362 33.95 10.56 -16.97
CA LEU A 362 34.35 9.24 -16.47
C LEU A 362 35.16 9.35 -15.18
N ILE A 363 36.12 10.26 -15.12
CA ILE A 363 36.96 10.46 -13.94
C ILE A 363 36.13 11.03 -12.78
N TYR A 364 35.21 11.94 -13.07
CA TYR A 364 34.27 12.46 -12.09
C TYR A 364 33.42 11.33 -11.46
N VAL A 365 32.80 10.49 -12.29
CA VAL A 365 31.96 9.37 -11.83
C VAL A 365 32.78 8.31 -11.09
N LEU A 366 33.98 7.97 -11.58
CA LEU A 366 34.87 7.02 -10.91
C LEU A 366 35.29 7.52 -9.53
N ALA A 367 35.67 8.79 -9.40
CA ALA A 367 36.05 9.37 -8.12
C ALA A 367 34.88 9.35 -7.12
N MET A 368 33.66 9.65 -7.58
CA MET A 368 32.45 9.55 -6.75
C MET A 368 32.18 8.09 -6.32
N ALA A 369 32.24 7.15 -7.26
CA ALA A 369 31.99 5.73 -7.00
C ALA A 369 33.00 5.11 -6.02
N LEU A 370 34.28 5.42 -6.18
CA LEU A 370 35.33 5.03 -5.23
C LEU A 370 35.06 5.60 -3.84
N THR A 371 34.67 6.89 -3.75
CA THR A 371 34.41 7.54 -2.47
C THR A 371 33.25 6.88 -1.72
N TYR A 372 32.12 6.62 -2.39
CA TYR A 372 30.99 5.94 -1.76
C TYR A 372 31.27 4.49 -1.39
N THR A 373 32.02 3.78 -2.23
CA THR A 373 32.38 2.39 -1.95
C THR A 373 33.28 2.33 -0.71
N VAL A 374 34.31 3.18 -0.65
CA VAL A 374 35.23 3.23 0.50
C VAL A 374 34.50 3.69 1.76
N ALA A 375 33.73 4.78 1.69
CA ALA A 375 32.98 5.28 2.84
C ALA A 375 31.94 4.28 3.33
N GLY A 376 31.25 3.59 2.42
CA GLY A 376 30.26 2.57 2.75
C GLY A 376 30.88 1.31 3.37
N VAL A 377 32.00 0.81 2.85
CA VAL A 377 32.71 -0.32 3.45
C VAL A 377 33.23 0.04 4.84
N ILE A 378 33.82 1.22 5.00
CA ILE A 378 34.27 1.70 6.32
C ILE A 378 33.08 1.82 7.28
N ALA A 379 31.98 2.46 6.85
CA ALA A 379 30.76 2.58 7.64
C ALA A 379 30.20 1.22 8.08
N ALA A 380 30.17 0.23 7.18
CA ALA A 380 29.71 -1.11 7.51
C ALA A 380 30.62 -1.82 8.52
N MET A 381 31.94 -1.65 8.42
CA MET A 381 32.90 -2.24 9.37
C MET A 381 32.85 -1.59 10.75
N LEU A 382 32.42 -0.33 10.86
CA LEU A 382 32.16 0.35 12.14
C LEU A 382 30.80 -0.02 12.77
N GLY A 383 30.10 -1.01 12.20
CA GLY A 383 28.71 -1.39 12.43
C GLY A 383 28.20 -1.34 13.87
N HIS A 384 27.83 -0.15 14.33
CA HIS A 384 26.92 0.14 15.43
C HIS A 384 26.35 1.57 15.25
N ASN A 385 25.03 1.72 15.23
CA ASN A 385 24.30 2.99 15.41
C ASN A 385 24.64 4.16 14.46
N LEU A 386 25.21 3.91 13.28
CA LEU A 386 25.42 4.98 12.28
C LEU A 386 24.10 5.66 11.87
N GLN A 387 23.01 4.89 11.76
CA GLN A 387 21.65 5.40 11.54
C GLN A 387 21.25 6.42 12.62
N ALA A 388 21.46 6.11 13.90
CA ALA A 388 21.13 7.00 15.01
C ALA A 388 22.01 8.27 15.02
N THR A 389 23.27 8.15 14.59
CA THR A 389 24.19 9.29 14.49
C THR A 389 23.79 10.24 13.35
N PHE A 390 23.33 9.71 12.21
CA PHE A 390 22.82 10.52 11.09
C PHE A 390 21.49 11.21 11.42
N GLN A 391 20.73 10.67 12.36
CA GLN A 391 19.49 11.27 12.86
C GLN A 391 19.72 12.25 14.02
N HIS A 392 20.96 12.42 14.48
CA HIS A 392 21.26 13.37 15.55
C HIS A 392 20.91 14.81 15.11
N PRO A 393 20.23 15.59 15.97
CA PRO A 393 19.87 17.00 15.75
C PRO A 393 20.92 17.86 15.03
N GLY A 394 22.16 17.82 15.51
CA GLY A 394 23.26 18.62 14.96
C GLY A 394 23.60 18.26 13.50
N VAL A 395 23.52 16.97 13.14
CA VAL A 395 23.82 16.49 11.78
C VAL A 395 22.72 16.95 10.81
N ILE A 396 21.46 16.82 11.21
CA ILE A 396 20.29 17.30 10.45
C ILE A 396 20.38 18.81 10.20
N ILE A 397 20.74 19.60 11.22
CA ILE A 397 20.91 21.05 11.09
C ILE A 397 22.01 21.39 10.08
N VAL A 398 23.18 20.77 10.19
CA VAL A 398 24.31 21.02 9.27
C VAL A 398 23.92 20.70 7.81
N PHE A 399 23.32 19.54 7.56
CA PHE A 399 22.89 19.18 6.19
C PHE A 399 21.78 20.10 5.67
N SER A 400 20.83 20.49 6.52
CA SER A 400 19.77 21.43 6.15
C SER A 400 20.34 22.80 5.76
N LEU A 401 21.33 23.30 6.51
CA LEU A 401 22.05 24.55 6.17
C LEU A 401 22.80 24.44 4.82
N VAL A 402 23.42 23.29 4.54
CA VAL A 402 24.08 23.04 3.25
C VAL A 402 23.06 23.08 2.10
N PHE A 403 21.89 22.44 2.26
CA PHE A 403 20.84 22.49 1.24
C PHE A 403 20.27 23.90 1.03
N ILE A 404 20.06 24.66 2.11
CA ILE A 404 19.63 26.07 2.03
C ILE A 404 20.69 26.90 1.28
N ALA A 405 21.97 26.71 1.60
CA ALA A 405 23.06 27.39 0.91
C ALA A 405 23.11 27.02 -0.58
N LEU A 406 22.94 25.75 -0.94
CA LEU A 406 22.91 25.34 -2.35
C LEU A 406 21.69 25.92 -3.08
N ALA A 407 20.53 25.97 -2.43
CA ALA A 407 19.32 26.57 -3.00
C ALA A 407 19.49 28.08 -3.26
N LEU A 408 20.09 28.82 -2.31
CA LEU A 408 20.40 30.24 -2.48
C LEU A 408 21.37 30.49 -3.64
N ALA A 409 22.35 29.60 -3.84
CA ALA A 409 23.23 29.64 -5.01
C ALA A 409 22.47 29.42 -6.33
N MET A 410 21.48 28.52 -6.35
CA MET A 410 20.63 28.28 -7.53
C MET A 410 19.68 29.45 -7.83
N PHE A 411 19.19 30.17 -6.81
CA PHE A 411 18.45 31.42 -7.01
C PHE A 411 19.32 32.58 -7.48
N GLY A 412 20.65 32.41 -7.51
CA GLY A 412 21.60 33.43 -7.95
C GLY A 412 21.81 34.55 -6.93
N VAL A 413 21.45 34.33 -5.65
CA VAL A 413 21.70 35.31 -4.56
C VAL A 413 23.19 35.54 -4.39
N TYR A 414 23.98 34.48 -4.55
CA TYR A 414 25.43 34.52 -4.71
C TYR A 414 25.85 33.45 -5.71
N GLU A 415 26.76 33.79 -6.62
CA GLU A 415 27.49 32.76 -7.35
C GLU A 415 28.65 32.31 -6.46
N LEU A 416 28.85 30.99 -6.30
CA LEU A 416 30.07 30.44 -5.69
C LEU A 416 31.28 30.70 -6.60
N GLN A 417 31.61 31.97 -6.81
CA GLN A 417 32.82 32.37 -7.50
C GLN A 417 33.95 32.29 -6.48
N VAL A 418 34.83 31.32 -6.68
CA VAL A 418 36.07 31.18 -5.91
C VAL A 418 36.79 32.54 -5.91
N PRO A 419 37.21 33.08 -4.75
CA PRO A 419 37.79 34.41 -4.67
C PRO A 419 38.88 34.60 -5.73
N ALA A 420 38.88 35.72 -6.45
CA ALA A 420 39.77 35.93 -7.59
C ALA A 420 41.26 35.71 -7.27
N ALA A 421 41.68 35.95 -6.02
CA ALA A 421 43.04 35.65 -5.55
C ALA A 421 43.35 34.14 -5.52
N LEU A 422 42.41 33.31 -5.08
CA LEU A 422 42.54 31.86 -5.04
C LEU A 422 42.33 31.26 -6.42
N GLN A 423 41.41 31.81 -7.21
CA GLN A 423 41.19 31.46 -8.60
C GLN A 423 42.45 31.74 -9.44
N ASN A 424 43.10 32.89 -9.29
CA ASN A 424 44.35 33.22 -9.99
C ASN A 424 45.50 32.30 -9.57
N ARG A 425 45.64 31.98 -8.28
CA ARG A 425 46.66 31.01 -7.80
C ARG A 425 46.40 29.60 -8.31
N LEU A 426 45.16 29.12 -8.26
CA LEU A 426 44.77 27.80 -8.78
C LEU A 426 44.92 27.73 -10.30
N THR A 427 44.62 28.82 -11.01
CA THR A 427 44.76 28.89 -12.47
C THR A 427 46.23 28.97 -12.89
N GLU A 428 47.08 29.65 -12.11
CA GLU A 428 48.53 29.69 -12.33
C GLU A 428 49.20 28.34 -12.03
N MET A 429 48.77 27.65 -10.96
CA MET A 429 49.17 26.27 -10.67
C MET A 429 48.61 25.26 -11.68
N SER A 430 47.38 25.46 -12.16
CA SER A 430 46.74 24.58 -13.15
C SER A 430 47.26 24.81 -14.57
N ASN A 431 47.73 26.03 -14.93
CA ASN A 431 48.36 26.30 -16.22
C ASN A 431 49.79 25.76 -16.30
N ARG A 432 50.48 25.60 -15.16
CA ARG A 432 51.79 24.94 -15.11
C ARG A 432 51.71 23.42 -15.26
N GLN A 433 50.51 22.83 -15.20
CA GLN A 433 50.33 21.38 -15.19
C GLN A 433 49.28 20.97 -16.21
N SER A 434 49.72 20.60 -17.41
CA SER A 434 48.88 20.09 -18.51
C SER A 434 48.05 18.84 -18.15
N GLY A 435 48.37 18.17 -17.03
CA GLY A 435 47.60 17.06 -16.43
C GLY A 435 46.75 17.40 -15.20
N GLY A 436 46.83 18.62 -14.63
CA GLY A 436 46.15 19.00 -13.37
C GLY A 436 44.62 19.13 -13.46
N ARG A 437 44.09 19.21 -14.68
CA ARG A 437 42.64 19.32 -14.94
C ARG A 437 41.86 18.05 -14.58
N LEU A 438 42.50 16.89 -14.70
CA LEU A 438 41.89 15.59 -14.37
C LEU A 438 41.80 15.42 -12.85
N PHE A 439 42.84 15.88 -12.14
CA PHE A 439 42.90 15.87 -10.68
C PHE A 439 41.85 16.79 -10.04
N GLY A 440 41.65 17.99 -10.59
CA GLY A 440 40.61 18.92 -10.11
C GLY A 440 39.18 18.37 -10.26
N VAL A 441 38.90 17.67 -11.37
CA VAL A 441 37.60 17.00 -11.58
C VAL A 441 37.41 15.83 -10.62
N GLY A 442 38.48 15.08 -10.31
CA GLY A 442 38.45 14.03 -9.30
C GLY A 442 38.11 14.55 -7.90
N ILE A 443 38.73 15.65 -7.45
CA ILE A 443 38.42 16.28 -6.16
C ILE A 443 36.96 16.74 -6.10
N MET A 444 36.46 17.36 -7.17
CA MET A 444 35.06 17.76 -7.25
C MET A 444 34.12 16.55 -7.18
N GLY A 445 34.51 15.40 -7.75
CA GLY A 445 33.78 14.13 -7.61
C GLY A 445 33.70 13.61 -6.18
N VAL A 446 34.79 13.73 -5.39
CA VAL A 446 34.81 13.36 -3.96
C VAL A 446 33.89 14.26 -3.13
N LEU A 447 33.99 15.58 -3.31
CA LEU A 447 33.13 16.55 -2.62
C LEU A 447 31.66 16.35 -2.96
N SER A 448 31.40 16.02 -4.22
CA SER A 448 30.07 15.70 -4.74
C SER A 448 29.45 14.46 -4.09
N ALA A 449 30.25 13.41 -3.85
CA ALA A 449 29.80 12.24 -3.10
C ALA A 449 29.35 12.62 -1.68
N LEU A 450 30.10 13.49 -0.99
CA LEU A 450 29.74 13.91 0.38
C LEU A 450 28.39 14.66 0.43
N ILE A 451 28.11 15.48 -0.58
CA ILE A 451 26.88 16.28 -0.66
C ILE A 451 25.66 15.42 -1.03
N VAL A 452 25.84 14.43 -1.90
CA VAL A 452 24.74 13.59 -2.40
C VAL A 452 24.38 12.48 -1.40
N GLY A 453 25.26 12.15 -0.46
CA GLY A 453 25.09 11.09 0.55
C GLY A 453 23.72 11.07 1.26
N PRO A 454 23.20 12.21 1.78
CA PRO A 454 21.89 12.25 2.45
C PRO A 454 20.73 11.81 1.57
N CYS A 455 20.81 12.00 0.25
CA CYS A 455 19.73 11.65 -0.68
C CYS A 455 19.77 10.18 -1.13
N VAL A 456 20.86 9.47 -0.83
CA VAL A 456 21.07 8.05 -1.20
C VAL A 456 20.99 7.16 0.06
N ALA A 457 20.55 7.71 1.19
CA ALA A 457 20.59 7.04 2.48
C ALA A 457 19.83 5.70 2.49
N ALA A 458 18.62 5.64 1.93
CA ALA A 458 17.79 4.42 1.99
C ALA A 458 18.41 3.21 1.25
N PRO A 459 18.83 3.31 -0.04
CA PRO A 459 19.55 2.22 -0.72
C PRO A 459 20.90 1.89 -0.09
N LEU A 460 21.60 2.90 0.42
CA LEU A 460 22.90 2.72 1.05
C LEU A 460 22.77 1.92 2.36
N VAL A 461 21.76 2.19 3.19
CA VAL A 461 21.48 1.45 4.42
C VAL A 461 21.20 -0.03 4.16
N GLY A 462 20.44 -0.39 3.13
CA GLY A 462 20.22 -1.80 2.77
C GLY A 462 21.52 -2.54 2.43
N ALA A 463 22.44 -1.89 1.70
CA ALA A 463 23.76 -2.44 1.40
C ALA A 463 24.65 -2.53 2.66
N LEU A 464 24.59 -1.54 3.56
CA LEU A 464 25.33 -1.54 4.82
C LEU A 464 24.86 -2.64 5.77
N ILE A 465 23.53 -2.86 5.88
CA ILE A 465 22.94 -3.93 6.69
C ILE A 465 23.45 -5.29 6.20
N TYR A 466 23.44 -5.52 4.89
CA TYR A 466 23.99 -6.74 4.31
C TYR A 466 25.48 -6.95 4.66
N ILE A 467 26.34 -5.94 4.47
CA ILE A 467 27.78 -6.07 4.78
C ILE A 467 27.98 -6.36 6.27
N GLY A 468 27.21 -5.69 7.14
CA GLY A 468 27.25 -5.88 8.59
C GLY A 468 26.83 -7.28 9.05
N GLN A 469 25.82 -7.87 8.40
CA GLN A 469 25.32 -9.21 8.74
C GLN A 469 26.10 -10.35 8.08
N SER A 470 26.54 -10.18 6.82
CA SER A 470 27.18 -11.24 6.03
C SER A 470 28.70 -11.31 6.20
N GLY A 471 29.35 -10.22 6.63
CA GLY A 471 30.80 -10.15 6.78
C GLY A 471 31.58 -10.23 5.46
N ASP A 472 30.92 -10.10 4.29
CA ASP A 472 31.58 -10.04 2.96
C ASP A 472 31.63 -8.60 2.44
N PRO A 473 32.70 -7.84 2.75
CA PRO A 473 32.85 -6.44 2.34
C PRO A 473 33.04 -6.29 0.83
N VAL A 474 33.49 -7.33 0.13
CA VAL A 474 33.77 -7.27 -1.31
C VAL A 474 32.46 -7.25 -2.10
N ARG A 475 31.49 -8.10 -1.73
CA ARG A 475 30.18 -8.13 -2.40
C ARG A 475 29.38 -6.84 -2.19
N GLY A 476 29.26 -6.39 -0.95
CA GLY A 476 28.55 -5.14 -0.68
C GLY A 476 29.29 -3.92 -1.21
N GLY A 477 30.63 -3.92 -1.21
CA GLY A 477 31.42 -2.89 -1.87
C GLY A 477 31.19 -2.84 -3.39
N LEU A 478 31.13 -3.99 -4.05
CA LEU A 478 30.82 -4.07 -5.48
C LEU A 478 29.39 -3.59 -5.79
N ALA A 479 28.42 -3.91 -4.93
CA ALA A 479 27.06 -3.42 -5.05
C ALA A 479 26.98 -1.88 -4.91
N LEU A 480 27.68 -1.30 -3.94
CA LEU A 480 27.80 0.16 -3.76
C LEU A 480 28.49 0.83 -4.96
N PHE A 481 29.53 0.20 -5.50
CA PHE A 481 30.21 0.68 -6.69
C PHE A 481 29.29 0.66 -7.92
N ALA A 482 28.56 -0.43 -8.12
CA ALA A 482 27.59 -0.58 -9.21
C ALA A 482 26.44 0.45 -9.11
N LEU A 483 25.93 0.68 -7.90
CA LEU A 483 24.94 1.72 -7.60
C LEU A 483 25.43 3.11 -8.01
N SER A 484 26.64 3.48 -7.59
CA SER A 484 27.21 4.79 -7.92
C SER A 484 27.53 4.94 -9.42
N MET A 485 27.93 3.85 -10.08
CA MET A 485 28.13 3.83 -11.53
C MET A 485 26.80 3.98 -12.29
N GLY A 486 25.72 3.36 -11.80
CA GLY A 486 24.36 3.52 -12.34
C GLY A 486 23.87 4.96 -12.27
N MET A 487 24.10 5.62 -11.12
CA MET A 487 23.76 7.04 -10.94
C MET A 487 24.59 7.97 -11.83
N GLY A 488 25.85 7.61 -12.09
CA GLY A 488 26.75 8.35 -12.98
C GLY A 488 26.50 8.10 -14.47
N ALA A 489 25.78 7.04 -14.85
CA ALA A 489 25.58 6.67 -16.25
C ALA A 489 24.88 7.77 -17.07
N PRO A 490 23.80 8.44 -16.59
CA PRO A 490 23.23 9.58 -17.30
C PRO A 490 24.23 10.72 -17.48
N LEU A 491 25.08 11.01 -16.48
CA LEU A 491 26.11 12.05 -16.58
C LEU A 491 27.16 11.70 -17.65
N LEU A 492 27.54 10.43 -17.80
CA LEU A 492 28.44 9.97 -18.86
C LEU A 492 27.81 10.13 -20.24
N VAL A 493 26.52 9.82 -20.38
CA VAL A 493 25.77 10.03 -21.63
C VAL A 493 25.66 11.52 -21.96
N PHE A 494 25.37 12.37 -20.99
CA PHE A 494 25.36 13.83 -21.16
C PHE A 494 26.75 14.38 -21.50
N GLY A 495 27.81 13.86 -20.88
CA GLY A 495 29.20 14.22 -21.18
C GLY A 495 29.65 13.77 -22.58
N ALA A 496 29.22 12.59 -23.04
CA ALA A 496 29.50 12.09 -24.38
C ALA A 496 28.76 12.88 -25.48
N SER A 497 27.55 13.35 -25.17
CA SER A 497 26.69 14.15 -26.08
C SER A 497 26.91 15.67 -25.96
N ALA A 498 27.81 16.10 -25.06
CA ALA A 498 28.15 17.50 -24.88
C ALA A 498 28.75 18.09 -26.16
N GLY A 499 27.97 18.94 -26.83
CA GLY A 499 28.31 19.58 -28.10
C GLY A 499 27.25 19.41 -29.19
N HIS A 500 26.46 18.32 -29.19
CA HIS A 500 25.43 18.07 -30.22
C HIS A 500 24.00 18.18 -29.70
N LEU A 501 23.76 17.83 -28.43
CA LEU A 501 22.39 17.74 -27.86
C LEU A 501 22.06 18.85 -26.85
N LEU A 502 23.07 19.58 -26.36
CA LEU A 502 22.87 20.60 -25.32
C LEU A 502 22.47 21.94 -25.94
N PRO A 503 21.24 22.45 -25.69
CA PRO A 503 20.86 23.79 -26.10
C PRO A 503 21.73 24.83 -25.39
N ARG A 504 22.04 25.94 -26.08
CA ARG A 504 22.77 27.06 -25.47
C ARG A 504 22.05 27.49 -24.19
N ALA A 505 22.81 27.72 -23.12
CA ALA A 505 22.29 28.20 -21.84
C ALA A 505 21.53 29.53 -22.05
N GLY A 506 20.20 29.44 -22.12
CA GLY A 506 19.30 30.58 -22.32
C GLY A 506 18.34 30.77 -21.14
N ALA A 507 17.29 31.57 -21.33
CA ALA A 507 16.29 31.89 -20.29
C ALA A 507 15.59 30.67 -19.67
N TRP A 508 15.59 29.52 -20.35
CA TRP A 508 15.05 28.26 -19.81
C TRP A 508 15.87 27.72 -18.63
N MET A 509 17.19 27.94 -18.61
CA MET A 509 18.07 27.48 -17.52
C MET A 509 17.78 28.22 -16.21
N GLY A 510 17.39 29.50 -16.26
CA GLY A 510 16.97 30.25 -15.08
C GLY A 510 15.69 29.69 -14.45
N ALA A 511 14.72 29.30 -15.28
CA ALA A 511 13.48 28.68 -14.80
C ALA A 511 13.74 27.31 -14.13
N ILE A 512 14.66 26.51 -14.68
CA ILE A 512 15.06 25.23 -14.10
C ILE A 512 15.80 25.43 -12.78
N ARG A 513 16.78 26.33 -12.72
CA ARG A 513 17.52 26.64 -11.48
C ARG A 513 16.58 27.08 -10.37
N GLY A 514 15.60 27.93 -10.69
CA GLY A 514 14.55 28.33 -9.75
C GLY A 514 13.70 27.16 -9.26
N ALA A 515 13.25 26.28 -10.16
CA ALA A 515 12.47 25.09 -9.80
C ALA A 515 13.24 24.13 -8.89
N PHE A 516 14.50 23.82 -9.21
CA PHE A 516 15.34 22.96 -8.37
C PHE A 516 15.73 23.64 -7.05
N GLY A 517 15.92 24.96 -7.02
CA GLY A 517 16.14 25.70 -5.78
C GLY A 517 14.96 25.56 -4.80
N VAL A 518 13.72 25.70 -5.30
CA VAL A 518 12.51 25.48 -4.49
C VAL A 518 12.42 24.03 -4.00
N MET A 519 12.74 23.07 -4.86
CA MET A 519 12.74 21.65 -4.52
C MET A 519 13.77 21.31 -3.42
N LEU A 520 14.99 21.86 -3.51
CA LEU A 520 16.03 21.69 -2.49
C LEU A 520 15.63 22.30 -1.15
N LEU A 521 14.96 23.47 -1.16
CA LEU A 521 14.38 24.04 0.06
C LEU A 521 13.27 23.15 0.64
N GLY A 522 12.43 22.53 -0.21
CA GLY A 522 11.43 21.56 0.23
C GLY A 522 12.04 20.36 0.95
N VAL A 523 13.12 19.79 0.40
CA VAL A 523 13.88 18.71 1.06
C VAL A 523 14.51 19.18 2.37
N ALA A 524 15.07 20.39 2.41
CA ALA A 524 15.63 20.96 3.64
C ALA A 524 14.56 21.14 4.73
N ILE A 525 13.37 21.65 4.39
CA ILE A 525 12.24 21.79 5.32
C ILE A 525 11.77 20.41 5.79
N TRP A 526 11.68 19.43 4.90
CA TRP A 526 11.31 18.05 5.24
C TRP A 526 12.32 17.39 6.19
N MET A 527 13.62 17.67 6.02
CA MET A 527 14.63 17.17 6.95
C MET A 527 14.52 17.88 8.32
N LEU A 528 14.28 19.19 8.31
CA LEU A 528 14.14 20.00 9.51
C LEU A 528 12.83 19.71 10.27
N SER A 529 11.80 19.18 9.61
CA SER A 529 10.54 18.80 10.26
C SER A 529 10.69 17.67 11.27
N ARG A 530 11.83 16.95 11.27
CA ARG A 530 12.13 15.93 12.28
C ARG A 530 12.54 16.52 13.64
N ILE A 531 12.96 17.78 13.67
CA ILE A 531 13.40 18.45 14.92
C ILE A 531 12.53 19.65 15.29
N VAL A 532 11.79 20.20 14.33
CA VAL A 532 11.03 21.44 14.49
C VAL A 532 9.54 21.12 14.74
N PRO A 533 8.88 21.80 15.71
CA PRO A 533 7.46 21.62 15.98
C PRO A 533 6.60 21.76 14.72
N THR A 534 5.50 21.01 14.67
CA THR A 534 4.64 20.90 13.48
C THR A 534 4.11 22.26 12.99
N THR A 535 3.80 23.18 13.91
CA THR A 535 3.37 24.55 13.58
C THR A 535 4.43 25.30 12.78
N VAL A 536 5.69 25.25 13.21
CA VAL A 536 6.79 25.96 12.53
C VAL A 536 7.07 25.30 11.19
N THR A 537 7.00 23.97 11.11
CA THR A 537 7.10 23.24 9.84
C THR A 537 6.02 23.68 8.84
N MET A 538 4.77 23.84 9.27
CA MET A 538 3.70 24.38 8.41
C MET A 538 3.98 25.81 7.94
N LEU A 539 4.47 26.68 8.82
CA LEU A 539 4.84 28.04 8.46
C LEU A 539 5.99 28.06 7.44
N MET A 540 6.98 27.16 7.58
CA MET A 540 8.08 27.02 6.61
C MET A 540 7.56 26.57 5.24
N TRP A 541 6.71 25.55 5.17
CA TRP A 541 6.07 25.12 3.91
C TRP A 541 5.19 26.21 3.30
N GLY A 542 4.42 26.92 4.13
CA GLY A 542 3.62 28.07 3.70
C GLY A 542 4.49 29.18 3.13
N SER A 543 5.61 29.50 3.78
CA SER A 543 6.56 30.52 3.31
C SER A 543 7.20 30.14 1.97
N LEU A 544 7.55 28.86 1.79
CA LEU A 544 8.09 28.34 0.53
C LEU A 544 7.04 28.43 -0.60
N ALA A 545 5.80 28.04 -0.33
CA ALA A 545 4.71 28.12 -1.30
C ALA A 545 4.41 29.58 -1.71
N LEU A 546 4.39 30.50 -0.75
CA LEU A 546 4.25 31.93 -1.00
C LEU A 546 5.42 32.48 -1.85
N MET A 547 6.66 32.20 -1.47
CA MET A 547 7.84 32.65 -2.21
C MET A 547 7.84 32.11 -3.64
N THR A 548 7.45 30.83 -3.83
CA THR A 548 7.33 30.21 -5.15
C THR A 548 6.26 30.89 -5.99
N GLY A 549 5.09 31.17 -5.41
CA GLY A 549 4.00 31.85 -6.09
C GLY A 549 4.34 33.29 -6.51
N VAL A 550 5.06 34.03 -5.65
CA VAL A 550 5.59 35.36 -5.96
C VAL A 550 6.63 35.28 -7.08
N PHE A 551 7.55 34.30 -7.05
CA PHE A 551 8.58 34.11 -8.06
C PHE A 551 8.01 33.74 -9.44
N MET A 552 6.88 33.02 -9.49
CA MET A 552 6.13 32.74 -10.72
C MET A 552 5.37 33.96 -11.27
N GLY A 553 5.41 35.10 -10.57
CA GLY A 553 4.82 36.36 -11.02
C GLY A 553 3.33 36.51 -10.68
N ALA A 554 2.83 35.84 -9.63
CA ALA A 554 1.44 35.96 -9.18
C ALA A 554 0.99 37.42 -8.97
N LEU A 555 1.88 38.26 -8.40
CA LEU A 555 1.63 39.67 -8.10
C LEU A 555 2.02 40.63 -9.23
N GLN A 556 2.63 40.14 -10.32
CA GLN A 556 3.05 41.00 -11.43
C GLN A 556 1.87 41.29 -12.39
N PRO A 557 1.67 42.54 -12.83
CA PRO A 557 0.66 42.87 -13.84
C PRO A 557 1.00 42.20 -15.18
N LEU A 558 -0.03 41.72 -15.89
CA LEU A 558 0.16 41.20 -17.25
C LEU A 558 0.33 42.41 -18.19
N GLY A 559 1.46 42.46 -18.90
CA GLY A 559 1.67 43.46 -19.95
C GLY A 559 0.70 43.27 -21.13
N GLU A 560 0.68 44.25 -22.05
CA GLU A 560 -0.34 44.38 -23.11
C GLU A 560 -0.43 43.20 -24.10
N GLN A 561 0.63 42.38 -24.25
CA GLN A 561 0.60 41.12 -25.02
C GLN A 561 1.23 39.94 -24.26
N PRO A 562 0.47 39.25 -23.38
CA PRO A 562 0.99 38.16 -22.58
C PRO A 562 0.96 36.83 -23.35
N THR A 563 2.12 36.18 -23.47
CA THR A 563 2.26 34.81 -23.99
C THR A 563 1.48 33.81 -23.13
N THR A 564 0.92 32.74 -23.74
CA THR A 564 0.13 31.70 -23.05
C THR A 564 0.86 31.09 -21.85
N ARG A 565 2.18 30.87 -21.98
CA ARG A 565 3.04 30.38 -20.88
C ARG A 565 3.03 31.31 -19.67
N ARG A 566 3.03 32.63 -19.87
CA ARG A 566 3.04 33.62 -18.77
C ARG A 566 1.68 33.70 -18.08
N LYS A 567 0.58 33.47 -18.82
CA LYS A 567 -0.77 33.33 -18.24
C LYS A 567 -0.87 32.08 -17.36
N LEU A 568 -0.39 30.93 -17.85
CA LEU A 568 -0.37 29.68 -17.07
C LEU A 568 0.54 29.77 -15.84
N ALA A 569 1.73 30.34 -15.97
CA ALA A 569 2.64 30.55 -14.84
C ALA A 569 2.02 31.45 -13.75
N LYS A 570 1.29 32.50 -14.15
CA LYS A 570 0.56 33.35 -13.19
C LYS A 570 -0.57 32.60 -12.50
N GLY A 571 -1.34 31.80 -13.24
CA GLY A 571 -2.39 30.96 -12.66
C GLY A 571 -1.84 29.98 -11.62
N GLY A 572 -0.77 29.27 -11.96
CA GLY A 572 -0.07 28.39 -11.02
C GLY A 572 0.52 29.14 -9.83
N GLY A 573 1.09 30.33 -10.05
CA GLY A 573 1.60 31.17 -8.96
C GLY A 573 0.51 31.65 -8.01
N LEU A 574 -0.67 32.01 -8.52
CA LEU A 574 -1.81 32.42 -7.69
C LEU A 574 -2.33 31.26 -6.84
N LEU A 575 -2.40 30.05 -7.41
CA LEU A 575 -2.76 28.83 -6.68
C LEU A 575 -1.73 28.50 -5.60
N ALA A 576 -0.44 28.64 -5.88
CA ALA A 576 0.62 28.45 -4.90
C ALA A 576 0.54 29.48 -3.75
N VAL A 577 0.21 30.74 -4.05
CA VAL A 577 -0.02 31.77 -3.01
C VAL A 577 -1.24 31.41 -2.16
N LEU A 578 -2.36 31.04 -2.79
CA LEU A 578 -3.57 30.63 -2.10
C LEU A 578 -3.31 29.43 -1.17
N TYR A 579 -2.58 28.43 -1.67
CA TYR A 579 -2.16 27.27 -0.89
C TYR A 579 -1.23 27.65 0.27
N GLY A 580 -0.28 28.56 0.05
CA GLY A 580 0.56 29.10 1.11
C GLY A 580 -0.25 29.77 2.23
N ILE A 581 -1.26 30.58 1.87
CA ILE A 581 -2.18 31.20 2.84
C ILE A 581 -2.97 30.13 3.61
N LEU A 582 -3.48 29.11 2.91
CA LEU A 582 -4.18 27.97 3.53
C LEU A 582 -3.29 27.24 4.55
N LEU A 583 -2.01 27.00 4.24
CA LEU A 583 -1.05 26.41 5.18
C LEU A 583 -0.80 27.29 6.41
N PHE A 584 -0.71 28.62 6.23
CA PHE A 584 -0.60 29.56 7.35
C PHE A 584 -1.83 29.53 8.26
N VAL A 585 -3.03 29.52 7.68
CA VAL A 585 -4.29 29.45 8.43
C VAL A 585 -4.42 28.10 9.14
N GLY A 586 -4.16 26.99 8.44
CA GLY A 586 -4.18 25.64 9.02
C GLY A 586 -3.18 25.49 10.17
N GLY A 587 -1.95 25.97 10.00
CA GLY A 587 -0.93 25.96 11.05
C GLY A 587 -1.31 26.83 12.26
N ALA A 588 -1.89 28.00 12.04
CA ALA A 588 -2.39 28.87 13.12
C ALA A 588 -3.58 28.25 13.86
N MET A 589 -4.38 27.41 13.19
CA MET A 589 -5.50 26.66 13.75
C MET A 589 -5.09 25.31 14.37
N GLY A 590 -3.79 24.98 14.41
CA GLY A 590 -3.28 23.75 15.03
C GLY A 590 -3.32 22.51 14.13
N GLY A 591 -3.50 22.68 12.82
CA GLY A 591 -3.38 21.61 11.84
C GLY A 591 -1.98 20.98 11.84
N ALA A 592 -1.92 19.66 11.68
CA ALA A 592 -0.68 18.89 11.78
C ALA A 592 -0.18 18.30 10.44
N ASP A 593 -0.99 18.40 9.38
CA ASP A 593 -0.68 17.79 8.08
C ASP A 593 -0.65 18.83 6.93
N PRO A 594 0.51 19.06 6.28
CA PRO A 594 0.62 19.97 5.14
C PRO A 594 -0.28 19.60 3.97
N LEU A 595 -0.58 18.31 3.75
CA LEU A 595 -1.43 17.85 2.64
C LEU A 595 -2.93 18.06 2.92
N ARG A 596 -3.30 18.21 4.20
CA ARG A 596 -4.67 18.42 4.66
C ARG A 596 -4.73 19.56 5.69
N PRO A 597 -4.43 20.81 5.31
CA PRO A 597 -4.31 21.92 6.25
C PRO A 597 -5.59 22.26 7.02
N LEU A 598 -6.75 21.85 6.50
CA LEU A 598 -8.07 22.12 7.08
C LEU A 598 -8.70 20.91 7.79
N HIS A 599 -8.03 19.76 7.82
CA HIS A 599 -8.60 18.57 8.47
C HIS A 599 -8.46 18.71 9.99
N GLY A 600 -9.59 18.86 10.68
CA GLY A 600 -9.67 19.19 12.10
C GLY A 600 -10.03 20.65 12.40
N THR A 601 -10.17 21.51 11.40
CA THR A 601 -10.66 22.88 11.60
C THR A 601 -12.19 22.88 11.63
N THR A 602 -12.78 22.74 12.81
CA THR A 602 -14.22 22.95 12.95
C THR A 602 -14.54 24.44 13.04
N LEU A 603 -14.89 25.02 11.91
CA LEU A 603 -15.59 26.31 11.88
C LEU A 603 -17.04 26.06 12.34
N GLY A 604 -17.26 26.01 13.66
CA GLY A 604 -18.61 26.08 14.23
C GLY A 604 -19.19 24.84 14.92
N ALA A 605 -18.42 23.77 15.14
CA ALA A 605 -18.84 22.69 16.02
C ALA A 605 -17.64 22.26 16.86
N ALA A 606 -17.72 22.35 18.19
CA ALA A 606 -16.76 21.66 19.04
C ALA A 606 -16.93 20.15 18.75
N ALA A 607 -16.08 19.59 17.89
CA ALA A 607 -15.92 18.15 17.84
C ALA A 607 -15.33 17.79 19.19
N GLU A 608 -16.12 17.11 20.03
CA GLU A 608 -15.58 16.47 21.22
C GLU A 608 -14.40 15.61 20.77
N LYS A 609 -13.20 15.93 21.27
CA LYS A 609 -12.08 15.00 21.20
C LYS A 609 -12.60 13.71 21.83
N GLY A 610 -12.73 12.65 21.04
CA GLY A 610 -12.95 11.31 21.57
C GLY A 610 -11.91 11.02 22.66
N PRO A 611 -12.21 10.11 23.60
CA PRO A 611 -11.34 9.83 24.73
C PRO A 611 -9.93 9.46 24.25
N ALA A 612 -8.98 10.37 24.44
CA ALA A 612 -7.59 10.14 24.08
C ALA A 612 -6.94 9.23 25.13
N LEU A 613 -6.23 8.20 24.68
CA LEU A 613 -5.42 7.35 25.55
C LEU A 613 -4.36 8.20 26.26
N VAL A 614 -4.32 8.11 27.59
CA VAL A 614 -3.35 8.85 28.40
C VAL A 614 -2.16 7.94 28.69
N PHE A 615 -1.03 8.23 28.05
CA PHE A 615 0.23 7.51 28.26
C PHE A 615 1.04 8.16 29.39
N GLU A 616 1.49 7.35 30.35
CA GLU A 616 2.46 7.74 31.38
C GLU A 616 3.88 7.51 30.83
N ARG A 617 4.71 8.55 30.78
CA ARG A 617 6.07 8.41 30.26
C ARG A 617 7.01 7.79 31.29
N ILE A 618 7.80 6.82 30.84
CA ILE A 618 8.87 6.18 31.62
C ILE A 618 10.22 6.34 30.90
N LYS A 619 11.32 6.28 31.67
CA LYS A 619 12.68 6.44 31.12
C LYS A 619 13.61 5.27 31.44
N THR A 620 13.53 4.74 32.65
CA THR A 620 14.46 3.71 33.13
C THR A 620 13.78 2.35 33.31
N VAL A 621 14.59 1.27 33.36
CA VAL A 621 14.11 -0.08 33.70
C VAL A 621 13.50 -0.10 35.11
N ASP A 622 14.11 0.62 36.05
CA ASP A 622 13.60 0.74 37.42
C ASP A 622 12.21 1.40 37.47
N ASP A 623 11.99 2.42 36.64
CA ASP A 623 10.68 3.08 36.52
C ASP A 623 9.61 2.15 35.96
N LEU A 624 9.97 1.36 34.94
CA LEU A 624 9.10 0.33 34.38
C LEU A 624 8.72 -0.70 35.45
N GLU A 625 9.70 -1.31 36.10
CA GLU A 625 9.46 -2.38 37.07
C GLU A 625 8.59 -1.89 38.23
N ARG A 626 8.88 -0.69 38.75
CA ARG A 626 8.08 -0.05 39.79
C ARG A 626 6.63 0.12 39.35
N ARG A 627 6.39 0.54 38.11
CA ARG A 627 5.04 0.83 37.62
C ARG A 627 4.26 -0.43 37.27
N VAL A 628 4.92 -1.45 36.74
CA VAL A 628 4.35 -2.79 36.53
C VAL A 628 3.96 -3.44 37.85
N GLN A 629 4.79 -3.33 38.89
CA GLN A 629 4.45 -3.85 40.22
C GLN A 629 3.25 -3.15 40.84
N LEU A 630 3.16 -1.82 40.71
CA LEU A 630 2.00 -1.05 41.18
C LEU A 630 0.72 -1.44 40.43
N ALA A 631 0.77 -1.55 39.11
CA ALA A 631 -0.38 -1.96 38.30
C ALA A 631 -0.83 -3.40 38.64
N SER A 632 0.12 -4.31 38.86
CA SER A 632 -0.18 -5.69 39.28
C SER A 632 -0.82 -5.74 40.68
N ALA A 633 -0.39 -4.90 41.62
CA ALA A 633 -1.04 -4.77 42.93
C ALA A 633 -2.49 -4.25 42.84
N GLU A 634 -2.79 -3.44 41.82
CA GLU A 634 -4.15 -2.97 41.49
C GLU A 634 -4.95 -3.99 40.64
N GLY A 635 -4.36 -5.11 40.25
CA GLY A 635 -4.97 -6.12 39.39
C GLY A 635 -5.16 -5.67 37.93
N ARG A 636 -4.40 -4.67 37.48
CA ARG A 636 -4.48 -4.09 36.13
C ARG A 636 -3.33 -4.58 35.24
N SER A 637 -3.62 -4.73 33.95
CA SER A 637 -2.62 -5.01 32.91
C SER A 637 -1.80 -3.77 32.59
N VAL A 638 -0.60 -3.95 32.02
CA VAL A 638 0.24 -2.85 31.53
C VAL A 638 0.56 -3.04 30.05
N MET A 639 0.48 -1.96 29.28
CA MET A 639 0.98 -1.89 27.91
C MET A 639 2.13 -0.89 27.89
N LEU A 640 3.28 -1.30 27.36
CA LEU A 640 4.43 -0.45 27.15
C LEU A 640 4.63 -0.21 25.66
N ASP A 641 4.57 1.05 25.23
CA ASP A 641 4.88 1.50 23.88
C ASP A 641 6.28 2.11 23.82
N PHE A 642 7.14 1.58 22.95
CA PHE A 642 8.43 2.19 22.63
C PHE A 642 8.24 3.18 21.49
N TYR A 643 8.46 4.46 21.81
CA TYR A 643 8.18 5.58 20.92
C TYR A 643 9.44 6.40 20.61
N ALA A 644 9.48 7.00 19.42
CA ALA A 644 10.40 8.09 19.13
C ALA A 644 9.83 9.10 18.12
N ASP A 645 10.15 10.38 18.27
CA ASP A 645 9.69 11.46 17.36
C ASP A 645 10.17 11.26 15.91
N TRP A 646 11.32 10.61 15.73
CA TRP A 646 11.89 10.32 14.41
C TRP A 646 11.30 9.08 13.74
N CYS A 647 10.47 8.31 14.45
CA CYS A 647 9.89 7.05 14.00
C CYS A 647 8.53 7.27 13.31
N VAL A 648 8.52 7.16 11.98
CA VAL A 648 7.33 7.38 11.15
C VAL A 648 6.22 6.37 11.46
N GLU A 649 6.57 5.11 11.65
CA GLU A 649 5.61 4.05 11.97
C GLU A 649 5.02 4.20 13.38
N CYS A 650 5.74 4.80 14.33
CA CYS A 650 5.24 5.13 15.67
C CYS A 650 4.16 6.22 15.59
N ILE A 651 4.45 7.30 14.87
CA ILE A 651 3.49 8.39 14.65
C ILE A 651 2.25 7.87 13.91
N LYS A 652 2.43 6.93 12.98
CA LYS A 652 1.33 6.28 12.28
C LYS A 652 0.48 5.45 13.25
N LEU A 653 1.10 4.60 14.07
CA LEU A 653 0.42 3.81 15.10
C LEU A 653 -0.40 4.69 16.06
N GLU A 654 0.18 5.80 16.53
CA GLU A 654 -0.52 6.77 17.37
C GLU A 654 -1.72 7.39 16.67
N LYS A 655 -1.59 7.81 15.40
CA LYS A 655 -2.64 8.51 14.66
C LYS A 655 -3.74 7.60 14.13
N THR A 656 -3.46 6.32 13.89
CA THR A 656 -4.43 5.38 13.31
C THR A 656 -4.91 4.36 14.33
N THR A 657 -4.00 3.60 14.91
CA THR A 657 -4.32 2.41 15.73
C THR A 657 -4.76 2.81 17.13
N PHE A 658 -4.09 3.77 17.77
CA PHE A 658 -4.44 4.25 19.11
C PHE A 658 -5.61 5.25 19.15
N HIS A 659 -6.06 5.72 17.99
CA HIS A 659 -7.27 6.55 17.86
C HIS A 659 -8.53 5.74 17.53
N ASP A 660 -8.40 4.44 17.25
CA ASP A 660 -9.55 3.59 16.95
C ASP A 660 -10.38 3.31 18.21
N THR A 661 -11.71 3.46 18.11
CA THR A 661 -12.62 3.33 19.25
C THR A 661 -12.62 1.95 19.87
N ALA A 662 -12.41 0.88 19.09
CA ALA A 662 -12.36 -0.49 19.61
C ALA A 662 -11.08 -0.71 20.43
N VAL A 663 -9.95 -0.21 19.94
CA VAL A 663 -8.66 -0.25 20.66
C VAL A 663 -8.71 0.56 21.94
N VAL A 664 -9.31 1.76 21.90
CA VAL A 664 -9.49 2.62 23.09
C VAL A 664 -10.34 1.92 24.15
N ALA A 665 -11.44 1.27 23.74
CA ALA A 665 -12.31 0.53 24.64
C ALA A 665 -11.59 -0.68 25.27
N ALA A 666 -10.85 -1.45 24.47
CA ALA A 666 -10.12 -2.63 24.96
C ALA A 666 -9.02 -2.27 25.97
N LEU A 667 -8.39 -1.10 25.81
CA LEU A 667 -7.33 -0.57 26.68
C LEU A 667 -7.83 0.14 27.95
N ALA A 668 -9.13 0.26 28.18
CA ALA A 668 -9.69 1.05 29.29
C ALA A 668 -9.16 0.63 30.69
N ASP A 669 -9.02 -0.67 30.96
CA ASP A 669 -8.50 -1.15 32.26
C ASP A 669 -6.97 -1.35 32.27
N THR A 670 -6.27 -1.00 31.19
CA THR A 670 -4.82 -1.20 31.05
C THR A 670 -4.08 0.09 31.42
N VAL A 671 -2.99 -0.02 32.17
CA VAL A 671 -2.06 1.08 32.41
C VAL A 671 -1.18 1.24 31.17
N LEU A 672 -1.21 2.43 30.56
CA LEU A 672 -0.47 2.71 29.33
C LEU A 672 0.81 3.45 29.68
N LEU A 673 1.95 2.80 29.41
CA LEU A 673 3.28 3.35 29.58
C LEU A 673 3.87 3.65 28.20
N GLN A 674 4.59 4.76 28.07
CA GLN A 674 5.35 5.09 26.87
C GLN A 674 6.81 5.34 27.23
N ALA A 675 7.72 4.57 26.63
CA ALA A 675 9.15 4.78 26.69
C ALA A 675 9.57 5.66 25.51
N ASP A 676 9.89 6.92 25.78
CA ASP A 676 10.39 7.86 24.77
C ASP A 676 11.91 7.71 24.61
N VAL A 677 12.30 6.99 23.57
CA VAL A 677 13.71 6.71 23.21
C VAL A 677 14.24 7.67 22.14
N THR A 678 13.60 8.84 21.95
CA THR A 678 14.01 9.84 20.95
C THR A 678 15.46 10.29 21.12
N ALA A 679 15.92 10.45 22.37
CA ALA A 679 17.27 10.90 22.69
C ALA A 679 18.34 9.81 22.48
N ASN A 680 17.96 8.53 22.55
CA ASN A 680 18.84 7.37 22.48
C ASN A 680 20.05 7.48 23.43
N ASP A 681 19.80 7.89 24.67
CA ASP A 681 20.83 8.02 25.70
C ASP A 681 21.21 6.67 26.35
N ALA A 682 22.00 6.69 27.43
CA ALA A 682 22.46 5.45 28.06
C ALA A 682 21.30 4.64 28.68
N ASP A 683 20.29 5.33 29.19
CA ASP A 683 19.13 4.72 29.84
C ASP A 683 18.19 4.13 28.77
N ASP A 684 17.99 4.85 27.66
CA ASP A 684 17.23 4.35 26.50
C ASP A 684 17.84 3.06 25.94
N ARG A 685 19.16 3.03 25.77
CA ARG A 685 19.87 1.83 25.31
C ARG A 685 19.79 0.69 26.31
N ALA A 686 19.86 0.99 27.61
CA ALA A 686 19.70 -0.02 28.65
C ALA A 686 18.29 -0.63 28.61
N LEU A 687 17.25 0.19 28.44
CA LEU A 687 15.87 -0.25 28.33
C LEU A 687 15.63 -1.07 27.04
N LEU A 688 16.11 -0.61 25.89
CA LEU A 688 16.01 -1.36 24.62
C LEU A 688 16.74 -2.71 24.69
N ASN A 689 17.94 -2.74 25.28
CA ASN A 689 18.69 -3.97 25.48
C ASN A 689 18.00 -4.94 26.46
N TYR A 690 17.36 -4.42 27.51
CA TYR A 690 16.62 -5.24 28.48
C TYR A 690 15.49 -6.03 27.81
N PHE A 691 14.83 -5.43 26.82
CA PHE A 691 13.79 -6.09 26.03
C PHE A 691 14.33 -6.82 24.78
N GLU A 692 15.63 -6.74 24.49
CA GLU A 692 16.27 -7.28 23.27
C GLU A 692 15.64 -6.74 21.98
N VAL A 693 15.28 -5.45 21.96
CA VAL A 693 14.67 -4.80 20.79
C VAL A 693 15.58 -3.72 20.19
N TYR A 694 15.65 -3.68 18.86
CA TYR A 694 16.55 -2.78 18.13
C TYR A 694 16.05 -1.34 18.03
N GLY A 695 14.74 -1.12 18.18
CA GLY A 695 14.16 0.21 18.11
C GLY A 695 12.64 0.22 18.05
N PRO A 696 12.05 1.43 18.02
CA PRO A 696 10.62 1.64 17.94
C PRO A 696 10.07 1.53 16.49
N PRO A 697 8.77 1.28 16.28
CA PRO A 697 7.76 1.02 17.30
C PRO A 697 7.82 -0.43 17.78
N THR A 698 7.80 -0.60 19.09
CA THR A 698 7.64 -1.91 19.73
C THR A 698 6.60 -1.76 20.82
N VAL A 699 5.63 -2.66 20.89
CA VAL A 699 4.64 -2.70 21.98
C VAL A 699 4.79 -3.99 22.76
N ALA A 700 4.97 -3.87 24.07
CA ALA A 700 5.06 -4.99 25.00
C ALA A 700 3.86 -5.00 25.96
N PHE A 701 3.35 -6.18 26.29
CA PHE A 701 2.20 -6.34 27.17
C PHE A 701 2.60 -7.10 28.44
N PHE A 702 2.08 -6.65 29.58
CA PHE A 702 2.20 -7.31 30.87
C PHE A 702 0.80 -7.67 31.37
N GLY A 703 0.64 -8.91 31.81
CA GLY A 703 -0.61 -9.36 32.45
C GLY A 703 -0.81 -8.72 33.83
N ALA A 704 -1.98 -8.93 34.43
CA ALA A 704 -2.26 -8.51 35.81
C ALA A 704 -1.33 -9.19 36.85
N ASP A 705 -0.65 -10.28 36.46
CA ASP A 705 0.39 -10.96 37.22
C ASP A 705 1.76 -10.26 37.18
N GLY A 706 1.86 -9.10 36.50
CA GLY A 706 3.10 -8.33 36.37
C GLY A 706 4.16 -8.99 35.49
N LYS A 707 3.83 -10.11 34.83
CA LYS A 707 4.74 -10.82 33.92
C LYS A 707 4.52 -10.37 32.48
N GLU A 708 5.63 -10.20 31.77
CA GLU A 708 5.61 -9.88 30.34
C GLU A 708 5.08 -11.06 29.52
N ARG A 709 4.17 -10.76 28.59
CA ARG A 709 3.60 -11.67 27.61
C ARG A 709 4.43 -11.62 26.33
N LYS A 710 5.67 -12.12 26.39
CA LYS A 710 6.66 -12.04 25.29
C LYS A 710 6.12 -12.51 23.92
N ASN A 711 5.27 -13.54 23.91
CA ASN A 711 4.69 -14.11 22.69
C ASN A 711 3.71 -13.19 21.95
N TYR A 712 3.24 -12.12 22.61
CA TYR A 712 2.30 -11.15 22.04
C TYR A 712 2.96 -9.78 21.84
N ARG A 713 4.29 -9.71 21.90
CA ARG A 713 5.02 -8.49 21.62
C ARG A 713 4.87 -8.12 20.14
N ILE A 714 4.55 -6.86 19.88
CA ILE A 714 4.36 -6.34 18.53
C ILE A 714 5.60 -5.54 18.17
N VAL A 715 6.21 -5.86 17.02
CA VAL A 715 7.35 -5.12 16.46
C VAL A 715 6.91 -4.54 15.13
N GLY A 716 7.04 -3.22 14.97
CA GLY A 716 6.59 -2.50 13.78
C GLY A 716 5.12 -2.05 13.85
N TYR A 717 4.62 -1.55 12.73
CA TYR A 717 3.25 -1.06 12.60
C TYR A 717 2.26 -2.21 12.45
N VAL A 718 1.12 -2.10 13.15
CA VAL A 718 -0.04 -2.98 13.02
C VAL A 718 -1.32 -2.15 12.95
N ASN A 719 -2.29 -2.60 12.17
CA ASN A 719 -3.59 -1.93 12.07
C ASN A 719 -4.46 -2.16 13.32
N ALA A 720 -5.55 -1.41 13.47
CA ALA A 720 -6.43 -1.47 14.65
C ALA A 720 -7.01 -2.86 14.92
N ARG A 721 -7.50 -3.56 13.88
CA ARG A 721 -8.15 -4.87 14.03
C ARG A 721 -7.19 -5.96 14.49
N ASP A 722 -5.99 -5.98 13.92
CA ASP A 722 -4.97 -6.97 14.29
C ASP A 722 -4.36 -6.64 15.66
N PHE A 723 -4.20 -5.35 15.98
CA PHE A 723 -3.79 -4.91 17.30
C PHE A 723 -4.79 -5.35 18.38
N GLU A 724 -6.09 -5.18 18.13
CA GLU A 724 -7.16 -5.62 19.04
C GLU A 724 -7.11 -7.14 19.30
N LYS A 725 -6.94 -7.95 18.25
CA LYS A 725 -6.79 -9.41 18.39
C LYS A 725 -5.58 -9.80 19.23
N THR A 726 -4.44 -9.14 19.02
CA THR A 726 -3.25 -9.40 19.83
C THR A 726 -3.46 -8.95 21.28
N LEU A 727 -4.14 -7.82 21.48
CA LEU A 727 -4.44 -7.27 22.79
C LEU A 727 -5.39 -8.17 23.60
N SER A 728 -6.47 -8.66 22.99
CA SER A 728 -7.43 -9.57 23.64
C SER A 728 -6.77 -10.89 24.02
N ALA A 729 -5.93 -11.45 23.14
CA ALA A 729 -5.17 -12.65 23.42
C ALA A 729 -4.08 -12.46 24.49
N ALA A 730 -3.42 -11.29 24.53
CA ALA A 730 -2.37 -10.99 25.50
C ALA A 730 -2.92 -10.73 26.92
N LEU A 731 -4.08 -10.08 27.02
CA LEU A 731 -4.67 -9.62 28.28
C LEU A 731 -5.81 -10.51 28.80
N GLY A 732 -6.24 -11.51 28.02
CA GLY A 732 -7.26 -12.48 28.43
C GLY A 732 -8.66 -11.91 28.56
N LYS A 733 -8.95 -10.76 27.93
CA LYS A 733 -10.30 -10.17 27.90
C LYS A 733 -11.11 -10.83 26.78
N ARG A 734 -12.25 -11.44 27.12
CA ARG A 734 -13.19 -12.02 26.16
C ARG A 734 -13.74 -10.92 25.24
N ASP A 735 -13.95 -11.27 23.97
CA ASP A 735 -14.58 -10.43 22.95
C ASP A 735 -15.83 -9.74 23.50
N VAL A 736 -15.84 -8.40 23.43
CA VAL A 736 -17.04 -7.59 23.65
C VAL A 736 -17.65 -7.33 22.27
N SER A 737 -18.20 -8.38 21.66
CA SER A 737 -19.07 -8.26 20.48
C SER A 737 -19.89 -9.55 20.31
N GLU A 738 -20.98 -9.62 21.05
CA GLU A 738 -22.24 -10.24 20.60
C GLU A 738 -23.25 -9.13 20.30
#